data_AF-A0AAD9BJS0-F1
#
_entry.id   AF-A0AAD9BJS0-F1
#
_cell.length_a   1.000
_cell.length_b   1.000
_cell.length_c   1.000
_cell.angle_alpha   90.00
_cell.angle_beta   90.00
_cell.angle_gamma   90.00
#
_symmetry.space_group_name_H-M   'P 1'
#
loop_
_entity.id
_entity.type
_entity.pdbx_description
1 polymer ?
#
loop_
_entity_poly.entity_id
_entity_poly.type
_entity_poly.pdbx_seq_one_letter_code
_entity_poly.pdbx_strand_id
1 'polypeptide(L)'
;MDELLPEHLVQFLSSVVTGTLDEEKCEKTQRLVYSITQDVCRAATNSKWKLPKHILLCATLRHLYRSKQLTTILSRLGHSETYDFSMELETAMAKAFDEMSTNLTPQIITGEGNTVFHSEWDNLNRITTNVHGSNVVNSAGGIMIQEVKESHVSTKKRTLPLYDRSSKMRSLKITPPETLPDLAFKRVGPKFPKNANFTPPAENQVSYDASMLQYNTHLLSRWKSTIDFYTPINQPITDNAVVYELLKRSGAATEEVGQPYTINTFDLGVGSSSGRHGKFHTAMNYMGRHTGRKCLGAGYAEILIEAGLANSGCLKNILSGKSYAKALFSLKAVTEALERLLFNVFLEEEKPDIPYEILFNLIHSCTSESLNSTLKDPTLLKLIGDYLQYQDKVRRGHLGKTGMFWLSMMDHARLVFMMDFAVKTNNFELFHHCNGAMADLFFAYDGHNYARYLTWGALAAVDKTMEETFMRFAKTSGGLLGLFNNCGAYQKWCRTTSARAQLYEITLEMCGMIDDPEMPKAGKHRELEPAQIKKSELAVQSVISAINGFTNPWRILDKSRLKDFFDRLKKLRLKTMDYCSKRVKLTSAQGKLFVYKEQSNLAFQLLVKSQIMEMPINLEELMRYPLSPVPHALGSPDGYFAKTNKATILHHLLQDRDEDVPYPNDALFIQDGNALFHMMSNLPPTFGGICMQLLDQMVAKHHFVFSTDCYQPDSIKAQERLRRGSSEKRIIDGPNTRRPYDFKSFLGNELNKKQLCDLLLRVWGSNEAASRIEKSMKAVVCVDGRSYDLTSTNGKVQTSEIYELRSNQEETDSRIVLYLHQAVKWGYKSSVVRTPDTDILMILYHASRINLSIYLDHGSGKHRTLINVTELSESLGPDYCSTLLGFYVFTGEDCTSAFKGKGKVNPLKKLEKTPKLHKAFRQLGADWMVTDELQEEMESFTCIMYGQARMTSVDTVRVKMMRKMVGADKVLDSKSKVDLERLPPPKVCLIPHVQRANYRVAFYKRADKAIIESPKPHDPGMGWEKTGEEEVLEPVWAIGPILPPSLVEVLAQRAESEEHAALDKVTDYANNNLSVGEVDGEYEHEDEELEMEEIELEDLFSDDEDDE
;
A
#
# COMPACT_ATOMS: atom_id res chain seq x y z
N MET A 1 -6.27 -18.59 55.73
CA MET A 1 -5.57 -17.65 56.65
C MET A 1 -5.86 -17.99 58.11
N ASP A 2 -7.08 -18.42 58.42
CA ASP A 2 -7.53 -18.72 59.79
C ASP A 2 -6.84 -19.92 60.45
N GLU A 3 -6.27 -20.84 59.67
CA GLU A 3 -5.45 -21.96 60.20
C GLU A 3 -3.98 -21.59 60.47
N LEU A 4 -3.50 -20.46 59.92
CA LEU A 4 -2.07 -20.09 59.91
C LEU A 4 -1.73 -19.00 60.95
N LEU A 5 -2.73 -18.28 61.45
CA LEU A 5 -2.55 -17.15 62.35
C LEU A 5 -3.17 -17.44 63.72
N PRO A 6 -2.59 -16.96 64.83
CA PRO A 6 -3.19 -17.16 66.15
C PRO A 6 -4.55 -16.44 66.24
N GLU A 7 -5.62 -17.21 66.44
CA GLU A 7 -7.00 -16.71 66.46
C GLU A 7 -7.20 -15.57 67.46
N HIS A 8 -6.65 -15.70 68.67
CA HIS A 8 -6.70 -14.65 69.70
C HIS A 8 -6.01 -13.35 69.27
N LEU A 9 -4.94 -13.43 68.47
CA LEU A 9 -4.25 -12.25 67.96
C LEU A 9 -5.05 -11.57 66.86
N VAL A 10 -5.72 -12.35 65.99
CA VAL A 10 -6.64 -11.82 64.97
C VAL A 10 -7.83 -11.12 65.64
N GLN A 11 -8.42 -11.72 66.67
CA GLN A 11 -9.51 -11.13 67.45
C GLN A 11 -9.09 -9.85 68.17
N PHE A 12 -7.91 -9.86 68.81
CA PHE A 12 -7.34 -8.68 69.48
C PHE A 12 -7.11 -7.53 68.48
N LEU A 13 -6.37 -7.77 67.40
CA LEU A 13 -6.09 -6.75 66.39
C LEU A 13 -7.36 -6.27 65.69
N SER A 14 -8.35 -7.15 65.50
CA SER A 14 -9.66 -6.75 65.01
C SER A 14 -10.32 -5.76 65.94
N SER A 15 -10.26 -5.98 67.26
CA SER A 15 -10.82 -5.07 68.25
C SER A 15 -10.06 -3.74 68.29
N VAL A 16 -8.74 -3.77 68.12
CA VAL A 16 -7.89 -2.58 68.06
C VAL A 16 -8.20 -1.73 66.82
N VAL A 17 -8.42 -2.36 65.66
CA VAL A 17 -8.66 -1.65 64.38
C VAL A 17 -10.10 -1.11 64.28
N THR A 18 -11.08 -1.81 64.87
CA THR A 18 -12.51 -1.42 64.79
C THR A 18 -13.02 -0.65 66.00
N GLY A 19 -12.38 -0.79 67.17
CA GLY A 19 -12.84 -0.21 68.43
C GLY A 19 -13.96 -0.97 69.14
N THR A 20 -14.51 -2.05 68.54
CA THR A 20 -15.66 -2.82 69.06
C THR A 20 -15.53 -4.32 68.80
N LEU A 21 -16.10 -5.17 69.66
CA LEU A 21 -16.00 -6.65 69.54
C LEU A 21 -17.09 -7.29 68.66
N ASP A 22 -18.23 -6.62 68.44
CA ASP A 22 -19.47 -7.25 67.96
C ASP A 22 -19.99 -6.79 66.58
N GLU A 23 -19.21 -6.08 65.77
CA GLU A 23 -19.66 -5.64 64.43
C GLU A 23 -19.29 -6.62 63.30
N GLU A 24 -20.23 -6.82 62.36
CA GLU A 24 -20.01 -7.52 61.10
C GLU A 24 -18.94 -6.78 60.28
N LYS A 25 -17.81 -7.44 60.03
CA LYS A 25 -16.61 -6.78 59.51
C LYS A 25 -16.71 -6.60 58.01
N CYS A 26 -16.51 -5.38 57.53
CA CYS A 26 -16.32 -5.16 56.10
C CYS A 26 -14.99 -5.77 55.63
N GLU A 27 -14.95 -6.24 54.39
CA GLU A 27 -13.84 -7.00 53.82
C GLU A 27 -12.49 -6.26 53.89
N LYS A 28 -12.51 -4.93 53.72
CA LYS A 28 -11.32 -4.06 53.81
C LYS A 28 -10.67 -4.12 55.19
N THR A 29 -11.48 -4.06 56.25
CA THR A 29 -11.00 -4.11 57.63
C THR A 29 -10.42 -5.48 57.97
N GLN A 30 -11.07 -6.55 57.51
CA GLN A 30 -10.59 -7.91 57.70
C GLN A 30 -9.24 -8.15 57.00
N ARG A 31 -9.05 -7.65 55.76
CA ARG A 31 -7.75 -7.68 55.07
C ARG A 31 -6.66 -6.94 55.83
N LEU A 32 -6.96 -5.75 56.37
CA LEU A 32 -5.99 -4.97 57.15
C LEU A 32 -5.58 -5.69 58.43
N VAL A 33 -6.53 -6.28 59.15
CA VAL A 33 -6.26 -7.08 60.36
C VAL A 33 -5.33 -8.25 60.02
N TYR A 34 -5.64 -9.08 59.01
CA TYR A 34 -4.77 -10.19 58.60
C TYR A 34 -3.38 -9.74 58.13
N SER A 35 -3.27 -8.55 57.51
CA SER A 35 -1.99 -7.97 57.11
C SER A 35 -1.12 -7.60 58.31
N ILE A 36 -1.71 -6.96 59.33
CA ILE A 36 -1.01 -6.57 60.56
C ILE A 36 -0.67 -7.80 61.40
N THR A 37 -1.59 -8.76 61.52
CA THR A 37 -1.34 -10.00 62.26
C THR A 37 -0.12 -10.74 61.71
N GLN A 38 0.03 -10.79 60.39
CA GLN A 38 1.21 -11.40 59.76
C GLN A 38 2.51 -10.66 60.13
N ASP A 39 2.52 -9.33 60.12
CA ASP A 39 3.69 -8.54 60.49
C ASP A 39 4.06 -8.76 61.95
N VAL A 40 3.07 -8.77 62.86
CA VAL A 40 3.28 -9.03 64.29
C VAL A 40 3.85 -10.42 64.52
N CYS A 41 3.28 -11.46 63.89
CA CYS A 41 3.80 -12.83 63.99
C CYS A 41 5.23 -12.95 63.45
N ARG A 42 5.56 -12.23 62.38
CA ARG A 42 6.91 -12.23 61.81
C ARG A 42 7.91 -11.50 62.70
N ALA A 43 7.54 -10.35 63.25
CA ALA A 43 8.36 -9.58 64.18
C ALA A 43 8.63 -10.38 65.46
N ALA A 44 7.57 -10.96 66.05
CA ALA A 44 7.66 -11.77 67.27
C ALA A 44 8.54 -13.01 67.11
N THR A 45 8.71 -13.50 65.88
CA THR A 45 9.50 -14.70 65.58
C THR A 45 10.88 -14.37 65.00
N ASN A 46 11.30 -13.10 65.02
CA ASN A 46 12.56 -12.64 64.44
C ASN A 46 12.73 -13.11 62.98
N SER A 47 11.67 -12.96 62.17
CA SER A 47 11.62 -13.38 60.76
C SER A 47 11.78 -14.89 60.51
N LYS A 48 11.66 -15.73 61.55
CA LYS A 48 11.66 -17.19 61.43
C LYS A 48 10.40 -17.69 60.75
N TRP A 49 9.23 -17.11 61.05
CA TRP A 49 7.99 -17.46 60.35
C TRP A 49 7.92 -16.80 58.97
N LYS A 50 7.69 -17.62 57.95
CA LYS A 50 7.57 -17.21 56.55
C LYS A 50 6.09 -17.21 56.17
N LEU A 51 5.42 -16.09 56.45
CA LEU A 51 3.97 -15.95 56.27
C LEU A 51 3.60 -15.45 54.86
N PRO A 52 2.40 -15.80 54.34
CA PRO A 52 2.00 -15.54 52.95
C PRO A 52 2.27 -14.12 52.46
N LYS A 53 1.92 -13.08 53.23
CA LYS A 53 2.15 -11.66 52.90
C LYS A 53 3.59 -11.40 52.48
N HIS A 54 4.55 -11.88 53.24
CA HIS A 54 5.97 -11.56 53.06
C HIS A 54 6.60 -12.31 51.89
N ILE A 55 6.12 -13.52 51.61
CA ILE A 55 6.53 -14.32 50.45
C ILE A 55 5.91 -13.75 49.18
N LEU A 56 4.59 -13.50 49.20
CA LEU A 56 3.81 -12.99 48.07
C LEU A 56 4.24 -11.59 47.66
N LEU A 57 4.40 -10.67 48.62
CA LEU A 57 4.85 -9.31 48.34
C LEU A 57 6.27 -9.30 47.74
N CYS A 58 7.17 -10.14 48.25
CA CYS A 58 8.53 -10.28 47.72
C CYS A 58 8.53 -10.81 46.27
N ALA A 59 7.79 -11.89 46.01
CA ALA A 59 7.67 -12.49 44.68
C ALA A 59 7.03 -11.52 43.67
N THR A 60 5.97 -10.82 44.07
CA THR A 60 5.22 -9.87 43.23
C THR A 60 6.04 -8.63 42.89
N LEU A 61 6.75 -8.03 43.84
CA LEU A 61 7.57 -6.84 43.57
C LEU A 61 8.74 -7.15 42.65
N ARG A 62 9.36 -8.33 42.81
CA ARG A 62 10.38 -8.80 41.89
C ARG A 62 9.80 -9.08 40.51
N HIS A 63 8.61 -9.68 40.44
CA HIS A 63 7.91 -9.92 39.18
C HIS A 63 7.64 -8.62 38.42
N LEU A 64 7.13 -7.58 39.09
CA LEU A 64 6.75 -6.29 38.48
C LEU A 64 7.94 -5.38 38.15
N TYR A 65 8.85 -5.19 39.12
CA TYR A 65 9.86 -4.12 39.07
C TYR A 65 11.30 -4.61 39.01
N ARG A 66 11.58 -5.86 39.40
CA ARG A 66 12.94 -6.46 39.47
C ARG A 66 13.97 -5.65 40.27
N SER A 67 13.53 -4.67 41.06
CA SER A 67 14.41 -3.79 41.81
C SER A 67 14.89 -4.45 43.11
N LYS A 68 16.18 -4.79 43.16
CA LYS A 68 16.82 -5.26 44.40
C LYS A 68 16.70 -4.23 45.52
N GLN A 69 16.82 -2.94 45.18
CA GLN A 69 16.73 -1.84 46.14
C GLN A 69 15.33 -1.78 46.78
N LEU A 70 14.27 -1.83 45.96
CA LEU A 70 12.89 -1.79 46.46
C LEU A 70 12.55 -2.98 47.37
N THR A 71 12.91 -4.20 46.96
CA THR A 71 12.72 -5.40 47.79
C THR A 71 13.55 -5.33 49.07
N THR A 72 14.76 -4.77 49.02
CA THR A 72 15.63 -4.61 50.19
C THR A 72 15.06 -3.60 51.19
N ILE A 73 14.51 -2.47 50.71
CA ILE A 73 13.84 -1.48 51.58
C ILE A 73 12.68 -2.13 52.32
N LEU A 74 11.76 -2.77 51.59
CA LEU A 74 10.59 -3.41 52.21
C LEU A 74 10.96 -4.60 53.10
N SER A 75 12.04 -5.30 52.80
CA SER A 75 12.56 -6.36 53.67
C SER A 75 13.18 -5.80 54.95
N ARG A 76 13.93 -4.70 54.88
CA ARG A 76 14.51 -4.03 56.06
C ARG A 76 13.43 -3.41 56.96
N LEU A 77 12.33 -2.97 56.37
CA LEU A 77 11.14 -2.51 57.11
C LEU A 77 10.25 -3.65 57.63
N GLY A 78 10.62 -4.92 57.39
CA GLY A 78 9.91 -6.09 57.93
C GLY A 78 8.68 -6.54 57.12
N HIS A 79 8.32 -5.85 56.03
CA HIS A 79 7.11 -6.13 55.25
C HIS A 79 7.30 -7.18 54.15
N SER A 80 8.54 -7.51 53.76
CA SER A 80 8.85 -8.47 52.69
C SER A 80 9.99 -9.42 53.04
N GLU A 81 10.07 -10.58 52.40
CA GLU A 81 11.29 -11.39 52.39
C GLU A 81 12.42 -10.72 51.58
N THR A 82 13.65 -11.19 51.76
CA THR A 82 14.83 -10.63 51.08
C THR A 82 14.83 -10.94 49.59
N TYR A 83 15.52 -10.10 48.81
CA TYR A 83 15.72 -10.34 47.38
C TYR A 83 16.39 -11.70 47.11
N ASP A 84 17.35 -12.08 47.95
CA ASP A 84 18.06 -13.35 47.83
C ASP A 84 17.16 -14.55 48.13
N PHE A 85 16.24 -14.43 49.12
CA PHE A 85 15.23 -15.46 49.39
C PHE A 85 14.33 -15.69 48.16
N SER A 86 13.91 -14.63 47.47
CA SER A 86 13.12 -14.76 46.24
C SER A 86 13.89 -15.47 45.12
N MET A 87 15.20 -15.21 44.98
CA MET A 87 16.03 -15.94 44.02
C MET A 87 16.18 -17.44 44.36
N GLU A 88 16.34 -17.75 45.64
CA GLU A 88 16.41 -19.14 46.12
C GLU A 88 15.09 -19.87 45.87
N LEU A 89 13.96 -19.22 46.17
CA LEU A 89 12.62 -19.74 45.94
C LEU A 89 12.38 -20.04 44.45
N GLU A 90 12.68 -19.09 43.55
CA GLU A 90 12.60 -19.31 42.09
C GLU A 90 13.50 -20.47 41.64
N THR A 91 14.67 -20.65 42.26
CA THR A 91 15.60 -21.74 41.91
C THR A 91 15.08 -23.09 42.36
N ALA A 92 14.52 -23.18 43.57
CA ALA A 92 13.94 -24.39 44.11
C ALA A 92 12.71 -24.81 43.28
N MET A 93 11.85 -23.86 42.91
CA MET A 93 10.69 -24.12 42.04
C MET A 93 11.12 -24.65 40.68
N ALA A 94 12.11 -24.01 40.03
CA ALA A 94 12.62 -24.46 38.74
C ALA A 94 13.17 -25.90 38.77
N LYS A 95 13.87 -26.28 39.84
CA LYS A 95 14.39 -27.65 40.03
C LYS A 95 13.29 -28.67 40.32
N ALA A 96 12.31 -28.32 41.15
CA ALA A 96 11.16 -29.18 41.42
C ALA A 96 10.35 -29.47 40.14
N PHE A 97 10.29 -28.52 39.20
CA PHE A 97 9.70 -28.73 37.87
C PHE A 97 10.55 -29.63 36.97
N ASP A 98 11.88 -29.61 37.08
CA ASP A 98 12.80 -30.49 36.31
C ASP A 98 12.75 -31.96 36.74
N GLU A 99 12.48 -32.22 38.02
CA GLU A 99 12.43 -33.56 38.60
C GLU A 99 11.08 -34.28 38.38
N MET A 100 10.08 -33.60 37.81
CA MET A 100 8.80 -34.21 37.45
C MET A 100 8.89 -34.97 36.11
N SER A 101 8.56 -36.26 36.11
CA SER A 101 8.64 -37.15 34.93
C SER A 101 7.49 -36.96 33.93
N THR A 102 6.90 -35.78 33.84
CA THR A 102 5.69 -35.47 33.05
C THR A 102 5.92 -34.21 32.22
N ASN A 103 5.38 -34.19 31.00
CA ASN A 103 5.38 -33.01 30.13
C ASN A 103 4.24 -32.03 30.46
N LEU A 104 3.30 -32.45 31.32
CA LEU A 104 2.17 -31.66 31.76
C LEU A 104 2.48 -30.99 33.11
N THR A 105 1.99 -29.78 33.29
CA THR A 105 2.10 -29.08 34.57
C THR A 105 1.03 -29.57 35.56
N PRO A 106 1.16 -29.24 36.86
CA PRO A 106 0.14 -29.53 37.87
C PRO A 106 -1.25 -28.94 37.60
N GLN A 107 -1.37 -27.97 36.69
CA GLN A 107 -2.63 -27.28 36.39
C GLN A 107 -3.42 -27.94 35.25
N ILE A 108 -2.78 -28.76 34.42
CA ILE A 108 -3.47 -29.49 33.36
C ILE A 108 -4.18 -30.71 33.95
N ILE A 109 -5.50 -30.75 33.78
CA ILE A 109 -6.38 -31.81 34.23
C ILE A 109 -6.29 -32.98 33.25
N THR A 110 -6.14 -34.22 33.74
CA THR A 110 -6.13 -35.42 32.89
C THR A 110 -7.43 -36.22 33.04
N GLY A 111 -7.86 -36.93 32.00
CA GLY A 111 -9.06 -37.78 32.01
C GLY A 111 -10.36 -37.09 31.56
N GLU A 112 -11.51 -37.58 32.02
CA GLU A 112 -12.85 -37.22 31.49
C GLU A 112 -13.27 -35.74 31.63
N GLY A 113 -12.54 -34.98 32.45
CA GLY A 113 -12.73 -33.54 32.63
C GLY A 113 -12.17 -32.69 31.49
N ASN A 114 -11.24 -33.23 30.69
CA ASN A 114 -10.69 -32.55 29.52
C ASN A 114 -11.70 -32.53 28.37
N THR A 115 -12.02 -31.34 27.84
CA THR A 115 -12.77 -31.22 26.57
C THR A 115 -11.84 -31.08 25.38
N VAL A 116 -10.90 -30.14 25.42
CA VAL A 116 -9.92 -29.89 24.35
C VAL A 116 -8.59 -29.47 24.97
N PHE A 117 -7.50 -30.09 24.52
CA PHE A 117 -6.13 -29.76 24.87
C PHE A 117 -5.33 -29.39 23.61
N HIS A 118 -4.59 -28.29 23.68
CA HIS A 118 -3.91 -27.68 22.55
C HIS A 118 -2.49 -27.19 22.92
N SER A 119 -1.54 -27.37 22.01
CA SER A 119 -0.15 -26.91 22.14
C SER A 119 0.16 -25.81 21.13
N GLU A 120 0.67 -24.66 21.56
CA GLU A 120 1.03 -23.53 20.70
C GLU A 120 2.52 -23.21 20.87
N TRP A 121 3.25 -23.00 19.77
CA TRP A 121 4.71 -22.79 19.77
C TRP A 121 5.11 -21.54 18.96
N ASP A 122 5.98 -20.69 19.52
CA ASP A 122 6.50 -19.44 18.91
C ASP A 122 8.03 -19.40 18.79
N ASN A 123 8.50 -18.47 17.95
CA ASN A 123 9.88 -17.97 17.99
C ASN A 123 10.03 -16.83 19.01
N LEU A 124 10.74 -17.11 20.10
CA LEU A 124 11.19 -16.12 21.07
C LEU A 124 12.57 -15.58 20.65
N ASN A 125 12.58 -14.41 20.03
CA ASN A 125 13.80 -13.71 19.61
C ASN A 125 14.53 -13.08 20.81
N ARG A 126 15.80 -13.43 21.00
CA ARG A 126 16.71 -12.81 21.98
C ARG A 126 17.57 -11.77 21.29
N ILE A 127 17.36 -10.48 21.53
CA ILE A 127 18.30 -9.45 21.08
C ILE A 127 19.46 -9.39 22.09
N THR A 128 20.62 -9.90 21.72
CA THR A 128 21.88 -9.68 22.46
C THR A 128 22.62 -8.53 21.81
N THR A 129 22.71 -7.39 22.50
CA THR A 129 23.58 -6.28 22.08
C THR A 129 25.00 -6.56 22.56
N ASN A 130 25.90 -6.85 21.62
CA ASN A 130 27.33 -6.94 21.88
C ASN A 130 27.99 -5.66 21.33
N VAL A 131 29.22 -5.37 21.74
CA VAL A 131 30.01 -4.19 21.30
C VAL A 131 30.19 -4.11 19.77
N HIS A 132 29.95 -5.22 19.04
CA HIS A 132 30.06 -5.33 17.58
C HIS A 132 28.71 -5.35 16.82
N GLY A 133 27.59 -5.02 17.47
CA GLY A 133 26.26 -5.02 16.86
C GLY A 133 25.32 -6.11 17.40
N SER A 134 24.04 -6.02 17.02
CA SER A 134 22.96 -6.88 17.52
C SER A 134 23.05 -8.31 16.98
N ASN A 135 23.30 -9.29 17.85
CA ASN A 135 23.09 -10.70 17.55
C ASN A 135 21.68 -11.12 18.02
N VAL A 136 20.91 -11.80 17.18
CA VAL A 136 19.62 -12.37 17.56
C VAL A 136 19.78 -13.88 17.78
N VAL A 137 19.55 -14.37 19.00
CA VAL A 137 19.49 -15.81 19.27
C VAL A 137 18.02 -16.24 19.25
N ASN A 138 17.67 -17.18 18.37
CA ASN A 138 16.29 -17.67 18.22
C ASN A 138 16.04 -18.84 19.17
N SER A 139 14.94 -18.82 19.94
CA SER A 139 14.52 -19.91 20.83
C SER A 139 13.05 -20.26 20.62
N ALA A 140 12.69 -21.55 20.70
CA ALA A 140 11.31 -22.00 20.57
C ALA A 140 10.61 -22.03 21.94
N GLY A 141 9.58 -21.21 22.14
CA GLY A 141 8.73 -21.23 23.33
C GLY A 141 7.36 -21.83 23.04
N GLY A 142 6.65 -22.36 24.03
CA GLY A 142 5.29 -22.86 23.80
C GLY A 142 4.38 -22.84 25.02
N ILE A 143 3.07 -22.89 24.75
CA ILE A 143 1.99 -22.93 25.75
C ILE A 143 1.07 -24.13 25.54
N MET A 144 0.46 -24.57 26.63
CA MET A 144 -0.60 -25.57 26.74
C MET A 144 -1.90 -24.84 27.02
N ILE A 145 -2.94 -25.10 26.25
CA ILE A 145 -4.28 -24.51 26.44
C ILE A 145 -5.24 -25.67 26.63
N GLN A 146 -6.00 -25.64 27.73
CA GLN A 146 -6.96 -26.67 28.07
C GLN A 146 -8.34 -26.07 28.35
N GLU A 147 -9.36 -26.66 27.74
CA GLU A 147 -10.76 -26.48 28.10
C GLU A 147 -11.22 -27.60 29.03
N VAL A 148 -12.09 -27.25 29.97
CA VAL A 148 -12.57 -28.14 31.02
C VAL A 148 -14.09 -28.15 31.01
N LYS A 149 -14.71 -29.32 31.20
CA LYS A 149 -16.18 -29.43 31.34
C LYS A 149 -16.66 -28.62 32.54
N GLU A 150 -17.67 -27.77 32.33
CA GLU A 150 -18.37 -27.08 33.42
C GLU A 150 -18.85 -28.13 34.44
N SER A 151 -18.58 -27.90 35.74
CA SER A 151 -18.82 -28.77 36.91
C SER A 151 -17.76 -29.82 37.29
N HIS A 152 -16.63 -29.96 36.56
CA HIS A 152 -15.57 -30.90 36.95
C HIS A 152 -14.63 -30.32 38.03
N VAL A 153 -14.46 -31.03 39.16
CA VAL A 153 -13.50 -30.70 40.23
C VAL A 153 -12.39 -31.75 40.23
N SER A 154 -11.15 -31.35 39.92
CA SER A 154 -10.00 -32.26 39.87
C SER A 154 -9.67 -32.84 41.25
N THR A 155 -9.64 -34.17 41.37
CA THR A 155 -9.34 -34.91 42.61
C THR A 155 -7.87 -35.32 42.76
N LYS A 156 -7.04 -35.17 41.71
CA LYS A 156 -5.59 -35.47 41.74
C LYS A 156 -4.78 -34.17 41.81
N LYS A 157 -4.37 -33.76 43.01
CA LYS A 157 -3.30 -32.76 43.16
C LYS A 157 -1.95 -33.42 42.84
N ARG A 158 -1.27 -33.02 41.77
CA ARG A 158 0.13 -33.43 41.55
C ARG A 158 0.99 -32.78 42.63
N THR A 159 1.46 -33.57 43.59
CA THR A 159 2.40 -33.11 44.62
C THR A 159 3.78 -32.90 44.00
N LEU A 160 4.28 -31.67 44.06
CA LEU A 160 5.65 -31.35 43.68
C LEU A 160 6.63 -32.06 44.63
N PRO A 161 7.78 -32.56 44.13
CA PRO A 161 8.82 -33.10 45.00
C PRO A 161 9.31 -32.02 45.98
N LEU A 162 9.47 -32.39 47.26
CA LEU A 162 10.00 -31.49 48.29
C LEU A 162 11.50 -31.32 48.06
N TYR A 163 11.92 -30.10 47.72
CA TYR A 163 13.33 -29.77 47.49
C TYR A 163 13.92 -29.04 48.70
N ASP A 164 14.96 -29.61 49.32
CA ASP A 164 15.64 -29.00 50.47
C ASP A 164 16.46 -27.76 50.06
N ARG A 165 16.36 -26.71 50.88
CA ARG A 165 17.02 -25.42 50.65
C ARG A 165 18.55 -25.56 50.72
N SER A 166 19.20 -25.54 49.56
CA SER A 166 20.67 -25.51 49.44
C SER A 166 21.21 -24.08 49.43
N SER A 167 21.99 -23.69 50.45
CA SER A 167 22.64 -22.38 50.54
C SER A 167 23.82 -22.19 49.57
N LYS A 168 24.24 -23.25 48.87
CA LYS A 168 25.47 -23.27 48.04
C LYS A 168 25.25 -23.07 46.54
N MET A 169 24.02 -23.09 46.02
CA MET A 169 23.77 -22.95 44.57
C MET A 169 22.73 -21.87 44.26
N ARG A 170 23.20 -20.70 43.80
CA ARG A 170 22.34 -19.59 43.31
C ARG A 170 22.09 -19.66 41.78
N SER A 171 22.87 -20.46 41.07
CA SER A 171 22.82 -20.67 39.62
C SER A 171 22.44 -22.11 39.27
N LEU A 172 21.63 -22.26 38.20
CA LEU A 172 21.38 -23.55 37.57
C LEU A 172 22.58 -23.87 36.66
N LYS A 173 23.26 -25.00 36.88
CA LYS A 173 24.20 -25.55 35.90
C LYS A 173 23.38 -26.28 34.83
N ILE A 174 23.48 -25.82 33.59
CA ILE A 174 22.79 -26.42 32.45
C ILE A 174 23.88 -26.98 31.53
N THR A 175 23.90 -28.29 31.33
CA THR A 175 24.66 -28.91 30.25
C THR A 175 23.70 -29.03 29.07
N PRO A 176 23.86 -28.27 27.97
CA PRO A 176 23.06 -28.48 26.78
C PRO A 176 23.31 -29.90 26.26
N PRO A 177 22.30 -30.60 25.70
CA PRO A 177 22.57 -31.84 24.98
C PRO A 177 23.56 -31.53 23.85
N GLU A 178 24.73 -32.18 23.87
CA GLU A 178 25.86 -31.85 22.99
C GLU A 178 25.53 -32.05 21.50
N THR A 179 24.56 -32.90 21.18
CA THR A 179 24.03 -33.09 19.83
C THR A 179 22.56 -33.50 19.89
N LEU A 180 21.73 -32.92 19.02
CA LEU A 180 20.43 -33.51 18.69
C LEU A 180 20.70 -34.83 17.94
N PRO A 181 19.90 -35.89 18.16
CA PRO A 181 20.11 -37.16 17.46
C PRO A 181 20.08 -36.97 15.94
N ASP A 182 20.99 -37.63 15.22
CA ASP A 182 21.04 -37.65 13.76
C ASP A 182 19.73 -38.24 13.18
N LEU A 183 18.79 -37.37 12.81
CA LEU A 183 17.52 -37.75 12.19
C LEU A 183 17.61 -37.60 10.68
N ALA A 184 18.30 -38.54 10.02
CA ALA A 184 18.25 -38.72 8.58
C ALA A 184 17.02 -39.57 8.19
N PHE A 185 15.83 -38.95 8.07
CA PHE A 185 14.69 -39.58 7.41
C PHE A 185 14.22 -38.79 6.19
N LYS A 186 14.21 -39.45 5.03
CA LYS A 186 13.63 -38.94 3.78
C LYS A 186 12.12 -38.76 3.95
N ARG A 187 11.64 -37.54 3.69
CA ARG A 187 10.22 -37.15 3.68
C ARG A 187 9.43 -38.02 2.68
N VAL A 188 8.49 -38.84 3.15
CA VAL A 188 7.46 -39.47 2.32
C VAL A 188 6.12 -38.86 2.72
N GLY A 189 5.53 -38.06 1.83
CA GLY A 189 4.24 -37.43 2.08
C GLY A 189 3.07 -38.45 2.08
N PRO A 190 1.97 -38.16 2.79
CA PRO A 190 0.80 -39.03 2.78
C PRO A 190 0.15 -39.07 1.39
N LYS A 191 -0.21 -40.27 0.92
CA LYS A 191 -1.01 -40.46 -0.31
C LYS A 191 -2.48 -40.57 0.07
N PHE A 192 -3.31 -39.70 -0.50
CA PHE A 192 -4.77 -39.78 -0.33
C PHE A 192 -5.37 -40.97 -1.09
N PRO A 193 -6.47 -41.58 -0.58
CA PRO A 193 -7.24 -42.55 -1.34
C PRO A 193 -7.81 -41.91 -2.61
N LYS A 194 -7.77 -42.63 -3.72
CA LYS A 194 -8.41 -42.19 -4.96
C LYS A 194 -9.93 -42.12 -4.73
N ASN A 195 -10.53 -40.95 -4.99
CA ASN A 195 -11.98 -40.63 -4.98
C ASN A 195 -12.55 -39.87 -3.78
N ALA A 196 -11.75 -39.16 -2.97
CA ALA A 196 -12.31 -38.24 -1.98
C ALA A 196 -12.91 -36.98 -2.65
N ASN A 197 -14.24 -36.93 -2.77
CA ASN A 197 -14.99 -35.69 -3.06
C ASN A 197 -15.60 -35.18 -1.74
N PHE A 198 -15.38 -33.91 -1.43
CA PHE A 198 -15.90 -33.28 -0.21
C PHE A 198 -16.94 -32.22 -0.58
N THR A 199 -18.11 -32.29 0.03
CA THR A 199 -19.16 -31.26 -0.03
C THR A 199 -19.40 -30.82 1.42
N PRO A 200 -19.40 -29.50 1.73
CA PRO A 200 -19.64 -29.07 3.10
C PRO A 200 -21.05 -29.47 3.57
N PRO A 201 -21.23 -29.94 4.82
CA PRO A 201 -22.55 -30.33 5.35
C PRO A 201 -23.51 -29.14 5.42
N ALA A 202 -24.80 -29.39 5.16
CA ALA A 202 -25.86 -28.39 5.27
C ALA A 202 -26.07 -27.84 6.70
N GLU A 203 -25.56 -28.55 7.72
CA GLU A 203 -25.61 -28.21 9.15
C GLU A 203 -24.85 -26.91 9.48
N ASN A 204 -23.90 -26.48 8.63
CA ASN A 204 -23.12 -25.26 8.84
C ASN A 204 -23.92 -23.95 8.76
N GLN A 205 -25.08 -23.94 8.09
CA GLN A 205 -25.92 -22.74 8.01
C GLN A 205 -26.66 -22.47 9.33
N VAL A 206 -27.11 -23.53 10.00
CA VAL A 206 -27.76 -23.45 11.32
C VAL A 206 -26.75 -23.05 12.40
N SER A 207 -25.53 -23.61 12.34
CA SER A 207 -24.42 -23.18 13.21
C SER A 207 -23.97 -21.75 12.92
N TYR A 208 -24.04 -21.27 11.68
CA TYR A 208 -23.75 -19.88 11.32
C TYR A 208 -24.79 -18.91 11.90
N ASP A 209 -26.08 -19.20 11.76
CA ASP A 209 -27.15 -18.35 12.29
C ASP A 209 -27.13 -18.36 13.83
N ALA A 210 -26.87 -19.52 14.45
CA ALA A 210 -26.66 -19.66 15.89
C ALA A 210 -25.37 -18.98 16.37
N SER A 211 -24.28 -19.01 15.59
CA SER A 211 -23.00 -18.35 15.90
C SER A 211 -23.04 -16.84 15.67
N MET A 212 -23.84 -16.33 14.73
CA MET A 212 -24.13 -14.91 14.55
C MET A 212 -25.00 -14.38 15.68
N LEU A 213 -25.98 -15.16 16.12
CA LEU A 213 -26.75 -14.86 17.32
C LEU A 213 -25.82 -14.88 18.55
N GLN A 214 -25.01 -15.92 18.74
CA GLN A 214 -23.99 -16.01 19.79
C GLN A 214 -22.93 -14.90 19.70
N TYR A 215 -22.52 -14.46 18.51
CA TYR A 215 -21.57 -13.36 18.33
C TYR A 215 -22.11 -12.05 18.88
N ASN A 216 -23.39 -11.78 18.61
CA ASN A 216 -24.12 -10.67 19.20
C ASN A 216 -24.32 -10.87 20.73
N THR A 217 -24.36 -12.12 21.22
CA THR A 217 -24.48 -12.48 22.66
C THR A 217 -23.17 -12.43 23.45
N HIS A 218 -22.03 -12.67 22.82
CA HIS A 218 -20.78 -13.05 23.50
C HIS A 218 -19.80 -11.87 23.68
N LEU A 219 -20.25 -10.64 23.42
CA LEU A 219 -19.51 -9.43 23.83
C LEU A 219 -19.28 -9.35 25.36
N LEU A 220 -19.84 -10.27 26.18
CA LEU A 220 -19.73 -10.25 27.65
C LEU A 220 -19.60 -11.61 28.41
N SER A 221 -19.41 -12.77 27.79
CA SER A 221 -19.28 -14.05 28.53
C SER A 221 -17.92 -14.71 28.33
N ARG A 222 -17.04 -14.69 29.34
CA ARG A 222 -15.75 -15.41 29.34
C ARG A 222 -15.97 -16.90 29.60
N TRP A 223 -15.51 -17.77 28.70
CA TRP A 223 -15.28 -19.19 29.03
C TRP A 223 -13.92 -19.30 29.72
N LYS A 224 -13.81 -20.06 30.82
CA LYS A 224 -12.54 -20.25 31.54
C LYS A 224 -11.70 -21.32 30.82
N SER A 225 -10.71 -20.91 30.04
CA SER A 225 -9.64 -21.80 29.57
C SER A 225 -8.47 -21.79 30.56
N THR A 226 -7.91 -22.96 30.87
CA THR A 226 -6.68 -23.09 31.66
C THR A 226 -5.49 -23.01 30.71
N ILE A 227 -4.52 -22.13 30.98
CA ILE A 227 -3.33 -21.92 30.14
C ILE A 227 -2.08 -22.23 30.98
N ASP A 228 -1.18 -23.05 30.45
CA ASP A 228 0.12 -23.33 31.06
C ASP A 228 1.26 -23.38 30.02
N PHE A 229 2.51 -23.66 30.41
CA PHE A 229 3.70 -23.42 29.58
C PHE A 229 4.56 -24.67 29.35
N TYR A 230 5.07 -24.83 28.13
CA TYR A 230 6.11 -25.81 27.82
C TYR A 230 7.51 -25.29 28.18
N THR A 231 8.44 -26.21 28.47
CA THR A 231 9.86 -25.89 28.61
C THR A 231 10.45 -25.47 27.26
N PRO A 232 11.05 -24.25 27.13
CA PRO A 232 11.58 -23.76 25.87
C PRO A 232 12.76 -24.60 25.33
N ILE A 233 12.91 -24.63 24.00
CA ILE A 233 14.07 -25.21 23.32
C ILE A 233 14.97 -24.07 22.83
N ASN A 234 16.25 -24.07 23.24
CA ASN A 234 17.21 -23.02 22.90
C ASN A 234 17.86 -23.24 21.54
N GLN A 235 17.04 -23.46 20.52
CA GLN A 235 17.45 -23.52 19.12
C GLN A 235 16.36 -22.85 18.27
N PRO A 236 16.71 -22.35 17.06
CA PRO A 236 15.73 -21.73 16.19
C PRO A 236 14.57 -22.66 15.90
N ILE A 237 13.34 -22.18 16.08
CA ILE A 237 12.14 -22.96 15.75
C ILE A 237 12.05 -23.33 14.26
N THR A 238 12.84 -22.66 13.41
CA THR A 238 13.00 -22.95 11.99
C THR A 238 13.85 -24.20 11.70
N ASP A 239 14.55 -24.76 12.68
CA ASP A 239 15.30 -26.01 12.53
C ASP A 239 14.34 -27.22 12.57
N ASN A 240 14.40 -28.08 11.54
CA ASN A 240 13.55 -29.27 11.44
C ASN A 240 13.71 -30.23 12.62
N ALA A 241 14.90 -30.32 13.22
CA ALA A 241 15.12 -31.17 14.38
C ALA A 241 14.40 -30.62 15.62
N VAL A 242 14.34 -29.30 15.75
CA VAL A 242 13.55 -28.61 16.78
C VAL A 242 12.07 -28.83 16.54
N VAL A 243 11.56 -28.62 15.32
CA VAL A 243 10.14 -28.87 14.98
C VAL A 243 9.71 -30.29 15.32
N TYR A 244 10.55 -31.29 15.02
CA TYR A 244 10.27 -32.68 15.34
C TYR A 244 10.18 -32.94 16.86
N GLU A 245 11.12 -32.38 17.62
CA GLU A 245 11.09 -32.47 19.09
C GLU A 245 9.87 -31.76 19.69
N LEU A 246 9.45 -30.62 19.15
CA LEU A 246 8.22 -29.92 19.56
C LEU A 246 6.96 -30.77 19.32
N LEU A 247 6.85 -31.39 18.15
CA LEU A 247 5.76 -32.30 17.82
C LEU A 247 5.74 -33.52 18.75
N LYS A 248 6.91 -34.08 19.09
CA LYS A 248 7.04 -35.20 20.01
C LYS A 248 6.57 -34.86 21.43
N ARG A 249 6.97 -33.69 21.96
CA ARG A 249 6.53 -33.20 23.28
C ARG A 249 5.02 -32.97 23.35
N SER A 250 4.48 -32.40 22.29
CA SER A 250 3.04 -32.13 22.18
C SER A 250 2.23 -33.43 22.05
N GLY A 251 2.77 -34.43 21.33
CA GLY A 251 2.20 -35.77 21.24
C GLY A 251 2.14 -36.47 22.60
N ALA A 252 3.26 -36.49 23.33
CA ALA A 252 3.31 -37.08 24.67
C ALA A 252 2.37 -36.38 25.66
N ALA A 253 2.29 -35.05 25.62
CA ALA A 253 1.34 -34.27 26.43
C ALA A 253 -0.12 -34.61 26.11
N THR A 254 -0.47 -34.73 24.82
CA THR A 254 -1.82 -35.09 24.36
C THR A 254 -2.23 -36.49 24.84
N GLU A 255 -1.32 -37.46 24.73
CA GLU A 255 -1.54 -38.84 25.19
C GLU A 255 -1.77 -38.89 26.69
N GLU A 256 -1.00 -38.12 27.47
CA GLU A 256 -1.13 -38.03 28.92
C GLU A 256 -2.45 -37.38 29.38
N VAL A 257 -3.03 -36.47 28.59
CA VAL A 257 -4.36 -35.89 28.84
C VAL A 257 -5.50 -36.83 28.44
N GLY A 258 -5.24 -37.84 27.61
CA GLY A 258 -6.23 -38.81 27.12
C GLY A 258 -6.98 -38.34 25.87
N GLN A 259 -6.42 -37.41 25.10
CA GLN A 259 -7.01 -36.91 23.85
C GLN A 259 -6.53 -37.74 22.64
N PRO A 260 -7.42 -38.11 21.68
CA PRO A 260 -7.05 -38.97 20.55
C PRO A 260 -6.21 -38.30 19.45
N TYR A 261 -6.22 -36.97 19.38
CA TYR A 261 -5.53 -36.20 18.35
C TYR A 261 -4.69 -35.09 18.98
N THR A 262 -3.44 -34.94 18.53
CA THR A 262 -2.57 -33.83 18.96
C THR A 262 -2.89 -32.59 18.13
N ILE A 263 -3.26 -31.50 18.81
CA ILE A 263 -3.49 -30.20 18.18
C ILE A 263 -2.23 -29.36 18.45
N ASN A 264 -1.58 -28.89 17.38
CA ASN A 264 -0.37 -28.08 17.43
C ASN A 264 -0.51 -26.84 16.54
N THR A 265 -0.07 -25.68 17.04
CA THR A 265 0.06 -24.45 16.25
C THR A 265 1.48 -23.88 16.32
N PHE A 266 1.99 -23.37 15.19
CA PHE A 266 3.35 -22.80 15.04
C PHE A 266 3.28 -21.43 14.34
N ASP A 267 4.25 -20.55 14.61
CA ASP A 267 4.46 -19.32 13.83
C ASP A 267 4.74 -19.61 12.34
N LEU A 268 4.30 -18.70 11.47
CA LEU A 268 4.31 -18.80 10.00
C LEU A 268 5.72 -19.03 9.42
N GLY A 269 6.77 -18.57 10.12
CA GLY A 269 8.17 -18.81 9.75
C GLY A 269 8.56 -20.29 9.68
N VAL A 270 7.90 -21.15 10.46
CA VAL A 270 8.12 -22.60 10.55
C VAL A 270 7.33 -23.35 9.46
N GLY A 271 6.16 -22.81 9.06
CA GLY A 271 5.17 -23.45 8.20
C GLY A 271 5.33 -23.26 6.69
N SER A 272 6.37 -22.55 6.23
CA SER A 272 6.59 -22.24 4.80
C SER A 272 6.79 -23.50 3.92
N SER A 273 7.00 -24.67 4.52
CA SER A 273 7.06 -25.97 3.83
C SER A 273 5.76 -26.81 3.89
N SER A 274 4.66 -26.30 4.49
CA SER A 274 3.38 -27.02 4.64
C SER A 274 2.10 -26.22 4.31
N GLY A 275 2.20 -24.92 3.96
CA GLY A 275 1.11 -24.18 3.31
C GLY A 275 -0.10 -23.80 4.19
N ARG A 276 0.05 -23.72 5.51
CA ARG A 276 -1.03 -23.33 6.46
C ARG A 276 -0.83 -21.88 6.93
N HIS A 277 -1.90 -21.07 6.95
CA HIS A 277 -1.84 -19.64 7.28
C HIS A 277 -2.65 -19.31 8.54
N GLY A 278 -2.03 -18.65 9.52
CA GLY A 278 -2.68 -18.22 10.77
C GLY A 278 -3.66 -17.04 10.60
N LYS A 279 -4.54 -16.85 11.60
CA LYS A 279 -5.59 -15.81 11.62
C LYS A 279 -5.05 -14.42 11.32
N PHE A 280 -3.93 -14.04 11.98
CA PHE A 280 -3.35 -12.71 11.84
C PHE A 280 -2.97 -12.42 10.38
N HIS A 281 -2.28 -13.36 9.74
CA HIS A 281 -1.83 -13.23 8.37
C HIS A 281 -3.01 -13.22 7.38
N THR A 282 -4.03 -14.06 7.59
CA THR A 282 -5.25 -14.08 6.78
C THR A 282 -6.01 -12.76 6.91
N ALA A 283 -6.25 -12.27 8.13
CA ALA A 283 -6.95 -11.00 8.37
C ALA A 283 -6.18 -9.80 7.81
N MET A 284 -4.86 -9.75 8.01
CA MET A 284 -4.00 -8.69 7.50
C MET A 284 -4.07 -8.59 5.98
N ASN A 285 -3.88 -9.71 5.28
CA ASN A 285 -3.90 -9.75 3.83
C ASN A 285 -5.32 -9.51 3.28
N TYR A 286 -6.35 -10.01 3.96
CA TYR A 286 -7.75 -9.79 3.59
C TYR A 286 -8.10 -8.30 3.71
N MET A 287 -7.77 -7.65 4.82
CA MET A 287 -7.93 -6.21 4.99
C MET A 287 -7.16 -5.44 3.92
N GLY A 288 -5.93 -5.84 3.58
CA GLY A 288 -5.15 -5.22 2.51
C GLY A 288 -5.79 -5.33 1.11
N ARG A 289 -6.49 -6.44 0.83
CA ARG A 289 -7.32 -6.57 -0.40
C ARG A 289 -8.60 -5.76 -0.30
N HIS A 290 -9.22 -5.75 0.87
CA HIS A 290 -10.48 -5.06 1.12
C HIS A 290 -10.32 -3.53 1.02
N THR A 291 -9.44 -2.95 1.82
CA THR A 291 -9.27 -1.48 1.90
C THR A 291 -8.33 -0.97 0.80
N GLY A 292 -7.25 -1.70 0.49
CA GLY A 292 -6.23 -1.26 -0.48
C GLY A 292 -6.51 -1.61 -1.95
N ARG A 293 -7.43 -2.54 -2.25
CA ARG A 293 -7.81 -2.91 -3.63
C ARG A 293 -9.28 -2.71 -3.93
N LYS A 294 -10.19 -3.30 -3.14
CA LYS A 294 -11.65 -3.15 -3.36
C LYS A 294 -12.12 -1.71 -3.17
N CYS A 295 -11.64 -1.05 -2.12
CA CYS A 295 -11.97 0.36 -1.85
C CYS A 295 -11.08 1.37 -2.60
N LEU A 296 -10.20 0.90 -3.49
CA LEU A 296 -9.29 1.77 -4.21
C LEU A 296 -10.07 2.72 -5.13
N GLY A 297 -9.92 4.03 -4.90
CA GLY A 297 -10.62 5.08 -5.65
C GLY A 297 -12.09 5.27 -5.25
N ALA A 298 -12.57 4.60 -4.20
CA ALA A 298 -13.94 4.75 -3.71
C ALA A 298 -14.11 5.88 -2.68
N GLY A 299 -13.03 6.54 -2.25
CA GLY A 299 -13.07 7.57 -1.20
C GLY A 299 -12.69 7.08 0.20
N TYR A 300 -12.41 5.77 0.40
CA TYR A 300 -12.08 5.22 1.72
C TYR A 300 -10.78 5.81 2.29
N ALA A 301 -9.75 6.02 1.45
CA ALA A 301 -8.49 6.60 1.89
C ALA A 301 -8.65 8.07 2.30
N GLU A 302 -9.45 8.81 1.55
CA GLU A 302 -9.80 10.21 1.78
C GLU A 302 -10.61 10.36 3.07
N ILE A 303 -11.56 9.46 3.34
CA ILE A 303 -12.29 9.39 4.61
C ILE A 303 -11.32 9.23 5.79
N LEU A 304 -10.32 8.36 5.68
CA LEU A 304 -9.34 8.15 6.77
C LEU A 304 -8.47 9.38 7.03
N ILE A 305 -8.07 10.10 5.98
CA ILE A 305 -7.27 11.32 6.10
C ILE A 305 -8.12 12.44 6.71
N GLU A 306 -9.31 12.68 6.17
CA GLU A 306 -10.20 13.76 6.60
C GLU A 306 -10.69 13.54 8.04
N ALA A 307 -10.95 12.30 8.43
CA ALA A 307 -11.31 11.95 9.81
C ALA A 307 -10.13 11.98 10.79
N GLY A 308 -8.90 12.26 10.33
CA GLY A 308 -7.69 12.28 11.16
C GLY A 308 -7.23 10.90 11.64
N LEU A 309 -7.73 9.82 11.04
CA LEU A 309 -7.38 8.44 11.40
C LEU A 309 -6.07 7.98 10.75
N ALA A 310 -5.69 8.60 9.64
CA ALA A 310 -4.44 8.36 8.93
C ALA A 310 -3.79 9.68 8.47
N ASN A 311 -2.47 9.72 8.47
CA ASN A 311 -1.70 10.73 7.74
C ASN A 311 -1.10 10.08 6.48
N SER A 312 -0.58 10.89 5.55
CA SER A 312 0.02 10.40 4.30
C SER A 312 1.12 9.35 4.53
N GLY A 313 1.93 9.53 5.58
CA GLY A 313 3.03 8.62 5.92
C GLY A 313 2.60 7.22 6.38
N CYS A 314 1.46 7.09 7.09
CA CYS A 314 0.99 5.80 7.58
C CYS A 314 -0.11 5.16 6.70
N LEU A 315 -0.75 5.93 5.82
CA LEU A 315 -1.88 5.50 5.01
C LEU A 315 -1.57 4.25 4.18
N LYS A 316 -0.39 4.19 3.54
CA LYS A 316 0.01 3.04 2.73
C LYS A 316 0.02 1.74 3.53
N ASN A 317 0.51 1.79 4.77
CA ASN A 317 0.61 0.63 5.65
C ASN A 317 -0.76 0.24 6.24
N ILE A 318 -1.65 1.22 6.45
CA ILE A 318 -3.05 1.00 6.86
C ILE A 318 -3.84 0.32 5.72
N LEU A 319 -3.77 0.87 4.51
CA LEU A 319 -4.48 0.33 3.33
C LEU A 319 -3.93 -1.02 2.86
N SER A 320 -2.66 -1.32 3.13
CA SER A 320 -2.10 -2.65 2.87
C SER A 320 -2.35 -3.67 3.99
N GLY A 321 -3.03 -3.26 5.07
CA GLY A 321 -3.26 -4.08 6.26
C GLY A 321 -2.03 -4.27 7.17
N LYS A 322 -0.83 -3.86 6.72
CA LYS A 322 0.45 -4.11 7.40
C LYS A 322 0.55 -3.46 8.78
N SER A 323 -0.05 -2.28 8.95
CA SER A 323 -0.27 -1.69 10.28
C SER A 323 -1.55 -2.25 10.89
N TYR A 324 -1.56 -3.56 11.19
CA TYR A 324 -2.77 -4.34 11.54
C TYR A 324 -3.68 -3.64 12.55
N ALA A 325 -3.13 -3.21 13.70
CA ALA A 325 -3.93 -2.57 14.75
C ALA A 325 -4.59 -1.25 14.29
N LYS A 326 -3.86 -0.40 13.55
CA LYS A 326 -4.41 0.85 12.99
C LYS A 326 -5.40 0.58 11.85
N ALA A 327 -5.12 -0.43 11.01
CA ALA A 327 -6.00 -0.84 9.92
C ALA A 327 -7.33 -1.38 10.44
N LEU A 328 -7.30 -2.26 11.44
CA LEU A 328 -8.49 -2.82 12.07
C LEU A 328 -9.29 -1.73 12.81
N PHE A 329 -8.62 -0.84 13.55
CA PHE A 329 -9.29 0.30 14.21
C PHE A 329 -9.99 1.21 13.20
N SER A 330 -9.31 1.56 12.11
CA SER A 330 -9.87 2.39 11.03
C SER A 330 -11.07 1.71 10.37
N LEU A 331 -10.97 0.41 10.10
CA LEU A 331 -12.05 -0.37 9.49
C LEU A 331 -13.28 -0.44 10.42
N LYS A 332 -13.08 -0.63 11.72
CA LYS A 332 -14.15 -0.58 12.74
C LYS A 332 -14.83 0.79 12.76
N ALA A 333 -14.06 1.87 12.83
CA ALA A 333 -14.59 3.24 12.88
C ALA A 333 -15.40 3.61 11.63
N VAL A 334 -14.91 3.24 10.43
CA VAL A 334 -15.62 3.52 9.17
C VAL A 334 -16.88 2.66 9.02
N THR A 335 -16.82 1.39 9.41
CA THR A 335 -17.99 0.50 9.35
C THR A 335 -19.10 0.98 10.29
N GLU A 336 -18.75 1.32 11.53
CA GLU A 336 -19.69 1.85 12.53
C GLU A 336 -20.32 3.18 12.07
N ALA A 337 -19.52 4.10 11.53
CA ALA A 337 -20.03 5.36 10.99
C ALA A 337 -21.03 5.14 9.85
N LEU A 338 -20.72 4.23 8.92
CA LEU A 338 -21.60 3.87 7.81
C LEU A 338 -22.88 3.18 8.28
N GLU A 339 -22.79 2.31 9.28
CA GLU A 339 -23.92 1.63 9.93
C GLU A 339 -24.89 2.64 10.53
N ARG A 340 -24.40 3.58 11.35
CA ARG A 340 -25.24 4.64 11.95
C ARG A 340 -25.93 5.49 10.89
N LEU A 341 -25.21 5.85 9.83
CA LEU A 341 -25.78 6.62 8.73
C LEU A 341 -26.85 5.83 7.96
N LEU A 342 -26.66 4.53 7.74
CA LEU A 342 -27.64 3.67 7.08
C LEU A 342 -28.88 3.44 7.97
N PHE A 343 -28.65 3.20 9.26
CA PHE A 343 -29.70 3.04 10.25
C PHE A 343 -30.59 4.28 10.34
N ASN A 344 -30.02 5.48 10.28
CA ASN A 344 -30.81 6.72 10.22
C ASN A 344 -31.73 6.77 8.98
N VAL A 345 -31.27 6.32 7.82
CA VAL A 345 -32.12 6.24 6.61
C VAL A 345 -33.23 5.21 6.81
N PHE A 346 -32.93 4.07 7.43
CA PHE A 346 -33.95 3.07 7.79
C PHE A 346 -35.02 3.63 8.73
N LEU A 347 -34.63 4.37 9.78
CA LEU A 347 -35.58 5.02 10.69
C LEU A 347 -36.46 6.04 9.98
N GLU A 348 -35.90 6.79 9.02
CA GLU A 348 -36.64 7.78 8.22
C GLU A 348 -37.65 7.10 7.26
N GLU A 349 -37.27 6.01 6.61
CA GLU A 349 -38.09 5.33 5.59
C GLU A 349 -39.12 4.36 6.17
N GLU A 350 -38.72 3.49 7.10
CA GLU A 350 -39.54 2.37 7.60
C GLU A 350 -40.27 2.70 8.91
N LYS A 351 -39.80 3.73 9.66
CA LYS A 351 -40.41 4.21 10.92
C LYS A 351 -40.80 3.07 11.89
N PRO A 352 -39.84 2.21 12.29
CA PRO A 352 -40.13 1.07 13.16
C PRO A 352 -40.40 1.50 14.61
N ASP A 353 -41.06 0.64 15.38
CA ASP A 353 -41.21 0.81 16.83
C ASP A 353 -39.88 0.54 17.54
N ILE A 354 -39.38 1.51 18.30
CA ILE A 354 -38.09 1.42 19.00
C ILE A 354 -38.30 1.08 20.48
N PRO A 355 -37.71 -0.01 21.01
CA PRO A 355 -37.81 -0.40 22.41
C PRO A 355 -36.84 0.43 23.29
N TYR A 356 -37.15 1.71 23.49
CA TYR A 356 -36.26 2.67 24.16
C TYR A 356 -35.84 2.26 25.58
N GLU A 357 -36.75 1.74 26.40
CA GLU A 357 -36.42 1.38 27.80
C GLU A 357 -35.39 0.26 27.89
N ILE A 358 -35.53 -0.78 27.06
CA ILE A 358 -34.62 -1.93 27.05
C ILE A 358 -33.24 -1.51 26.56
N LEU A 359 -33.20 -0.70 25.49
CA LEU A 359 -31.94 -0.16 24.97
C LEU A 359 -31.27 0.78 25.98
N PHE A 360 -32.04 1.62 26.68
CA PHE A 360 -31.53 2.53 27.70
C PHE A 360 -30.90 1.79 28.89
N ASN A 361 -31.54 0.71 29.33
CA ASN A 361 -31.02 -0.17 30.39
C ASN A 361 -29.71 -0.85 29.98
N LEU A 362 -29.64 -1.34 28.74
CA LEU A 362 -28.43 -1.96 28.20
C LEU A 362 -27.27 -0.96 28.07
N ILE A 363 -27.55 0.29 27.68
CA ILE A 363 -26.56 1.37 27.57
C ILE A 363 -26.01 1.76 28.95
N HIS A 364 -26.85 1.77 29.99
CA HIS A 364 -26.45 2.15 31.35
C HIS A 364 -25.64 1.08 32.07
N SER A 365 -25.95 -0.20 31.85
CA SER A 365 -25.25 -1.31 32.50
C SER A 365 -25.27 -2.54 31.60
N CYS A 366 -24.19 -2.76 30.85
CA CYS A 366 -24.05 -3.92 29.98
C CYS A 366 -23.39 -5.07 30.78
N THR A 367 -24.20 -5.82 31.51
CA THR A 367 -23.83 -7.08 32.18
C THR A 367 -24.30 -8.30 31.38
N SER A 368 -23.71 -9.47 31.60
CA SER A 368 -24.11 -10.71 30.93
C SER A 368 -25.60 -11.04 31.15
N GLU A 369 -26.17 -10.73 32.31
CA GLU A 369 -27.60 -10.90 32.61
C GLU A 369 -28.49 -9.89 31.87
N SER A 370 -28.10 -8.61 31.85
CA SER A 370 -28.84 -7.56 31.14
C SER A 370 -28.84 -7.78 29.62
N LEU A 371 -27.74 -8.28 29.06
CA LEU A 371 -27.62 -8.60 27.65
C LEU A 371 -28.47 -9.82 27.28
N ASN A 372 -28.38 -10.90 28.07
CA ASN A 372 -29.17 -12.12 27.84
C ASN A 372 -30.68 -11.90 27.98
N SER A 373 -31.11 -11.01 28.88
CA SER A 373 -32.53 -10.62 28.99
C SER A 373 -32.97 -9.78 27.81
N THR A 374 -32.14 -8.82 27.38
CA THR A 374 -32.40 -7.98 26.21
C THR A 374 -32.52 -8.79 24.91
N LEU A 375 -31.68 -9.81 24.72
CA LEU A 375 -31.70 -10.68 23.53
C LEU A 375 -32.92 -11.62 23.44
N LYS A 376 -33.68 -11.76 24.52
CA LYS A 376 -34.94 -12.52 24.53
C LYS A 376 -36.16 -11.64 24.27
N ASP A 377 -35.98 -10.32 24.18
CA ASP A 377 -37.09 -9.39 23.95
C ASP A 377 -37.61 -9.48 22.51
N PRO A 378 -38.92 -9.79 22.32
CA PRO A 378 -39.51 -9.92 20.98
C PRO A 378 -39.51 -8.61 20.19
N THR A 379 -39.61 -7.47 20.87
CA THR A 379 -39.70 -6.14 20.25
C THR A 379 -38.35 -5.75 19.63
N LEU A 380 -37.25 -6.01 20.35
CA LEU A 380 -35.91 -5.81 19.86
C LEU A 380 -35.58 -6.78 18.71
N LEU A 381 -35.95 -8.06 18.83
CA LEU A 381 -35.74 -9.04 17.76
C LEU A 381 -36.49 -8.65 16.48
N LYS A 382 -37.69 -8.10 16.60
CA LYS A 382 -38.45 -7.56 15.47
C LYS A 382 -37.73 -6.37 14.83
N LEU A 383 -37.28 -5.39 15.61
CA LEU A 383 -36.52 -4.23 15.11
C LEU A 383 -35.25 -4.66 14.35
N ILE A 384 -34.49 -5.61 14.90
CA ILE A 384 -33.31 -6.17 14.24
C ILE A 384 -33.69 -6.85 12.93
N GLY A 385 -34.75 -7.65 12.94
CA GLY A 385 -35.26 -8.32 11.73
C GLY A 385 -35.67 -7.34 10.63
N ASP A 386 -36.39 -6.28 10.98
CA ASP A 386 -36.83 -5.22 10.07
C ASP A 386 -35.61 -4.49 9.45
N TYR A 387 -34.59 -4.20 10.26
CA TYR A 387 -33.37 -3.56 9.76
C TYR A 387 -32.55 -4.47 8.85
N LEU A 388 -32.42 -5.77 9.16
CA LEU A 388 -31.75 -6.74 8.28
C LEU A 388 -32.46 -6.88 6.93
N GLN A 389 -33.80 -6.91 6.94
CA GLN A 389 -34.59 -6.90 5.70
C GLN A 389 -34.36 -5.62 4.90
N TYR A 390 -34.24 -4.47 5.57
CA TYR A 390 -33.89 -3.21 4.91
C TYR A 390 -32.50 -3.26 4.27
N GLN A 391 -31.50 -3.82 4.95
CA GLN A 391 -30.17 -4.05 4.36
C GLN A 391 -30.26 -4.93 3.10
N ASP A 392 -31.10 -5.97 3.09
CA ASP A 392 -31.32 -6.79 1.89
C ASP A 392 -32.03 -6.05 0.76
N LYS A 393 -32.90 -5.07 1.06
CA LYS A 393 -33.42 -4.15 0.03
C LYS A 393 -32.27 -3.35 -0.58
N VAL A 394 -31.36 -2.83 0.25
CA VAL A 394 -30.17 -2.07 -0.22
C VAL A 394 -29.22 -2.95 -1.03
N ARG A 395 -28.97 -4.20 -0.64
CA ARG A 395 -28.17 -5.18 -1.43
C ARG A 395 -28.78 -5.43 -2.81
N ARG A 396 -30.10 -5.37 -2.93
CA ARG A 396 -30.84 -5.49 -4.21
C ARG A 396 -30.95 -4.18 -5.00
N GLY A 397 -30.31 -3.11 -4.53
CA GLY A 397 -30.19 -1.85 -5.25
C GLY A 397 -31.21 -0.77 -4.87
N HIS A 398 -31.92 -0.91 -3.74
CA HIS A 398 -32.88 0.10 -3.25
C HIS A 398 -32.29 1.52 -3.21
N LEU A 399 -31.06 1.67 -2.69
CA LEU A 399 -30.32 2.95 -2.63
C LEU A 399 -29.29 3.12 -3.77
N GLY A 400 -29.45 2.38 -4.87
CA GLY A 400 -28.57 2.42 -6.04
C GLY A 400 -27.21 1.73 -5.84
N LYS A 401 -26.37 1.80 -6.88
CA LYS A 401 -25.09 1.07 -6.94
C LYS A 401 -24.07 1.53 -5.90
N THR A 402 -24.09 2.81 -5.53
CA THR A 402 -23.20 3.34 -4.50
C THR A 402 -23.56 2.77 -3.12
N GLY A 403 -24.85 2.73 -2.79
CA GLY A 403 -25.33 2.06 -1.57
C GLY A 403 -24.98 0.57 -1.56
N MET A 404 -25.18 -0.14 -2.66
CA MET A 404 -24.79 -1.55 -2.79
C MET A 404 -23.28 -1.77 -2.55
N PHE A 405 -22.44 -0.90 -3.10
CA PHE A 405 -20.99 -0.99 -2.94
C PHE A 405 -20.56 -0.81 -1.48
N TRP A 406 -21.05 0.24 -0.81
CA TRP A 406 -20.67 0.53 0.58
C TRP A 406 -21.24 -0.49 1.56
N LEU A 407 -22.43 -1.05 1.28
CA LEU A 407 -22.96 -2.16 2.08
C LEU A 407 -22.12 -3.43 1.88
N SER A 408 -21.66 -3.70 0.66
CA SER A 408 -20.72 -4.81 0.40
C SER A 408 -19.36 -4.61 1.09
N MET A 409 -18.90 -3.36 1.25
CA MET A 409 -17.71 -3.04 2.05
C MET A 409 -17.93 -3.41 3.53
N MET A 410 -19.08 -3.01 4.09
CA MET A 410 -19.45 -3.37 5.46
C MET A 410 -19.54 -4.89 5.66
N ASP A 411 -20.10 -5.63 4.70
CA ASP A 411 -20.17 -7.09 4.76
C ASP A 411 -18.76 -7.75 4.83
N HIS A 412 -17.79 -7.25 4.07
CA HIS A 412 -16.40 -7.72 4.16
C HIS A 412 -15.71 -7.29 5.46
N ALA A 413 -16.03 -6.11 6.02
CA ALA A 413 -15.53 -5.70 7.32
C ALA A 413 -16.06 -6.62 8.44
N ARG A 414 -17.36 -6.94 8.40
CA ARG A 414 -18.01 -7.88 9.34
C ARG A 414 -17.36 -9.26 9.31
N LEU A 415 -16.98 -9.78 8.14
CA LEU A 415 -16.23 -11.04 8.05
C LEU A 415 -14.89 -11.00 8.82
N VAL A 416 -14.18 -9.88 8.79
CA VAL A 416 -12.94 -9.70 9.58
C VAL A 416 -13.26 -9.69 11.08
N PHE A 417 -14.36 -9.05 11.48
CA PHE A 417 -14.76 -8.98 12.89
C PHE A 417 -15.24 -10.34 13.42
N MET A 418 -16.01 -11.08 12.63
CA MET A 418 -16.46 -12.44 12.95
C MET A 418 -15.28 -13.40 13.05
N MET A 419 -14.26 -13.25 12.20
CA MET A 419 -13.02 -14.04 12.33
C MET A 419 -12.21 -13.64 13.57
N ASP A 420 -12.22 -12.36 13.97
CA ASP A 420 -11.60 -11.93 15.24
C ASP A 420 -12.27 -12.59 16.44
N PHE A 421 -13.61 -12.58 16.40
CA PHE A 421 -14.47 -13.15 17.40
C PHE A 421 -14.33 -14.66 17.51
N ALA A 422 -14.43 -15.40 16.40
CA ALA A 422 -14.34 -16.84 16.39
C ALA A 422 -13.07 -17.35 17.09
N VAL A 423 -11.94 -16.64 16.93
CA VAL A 423 -10.70 -16.98 17.63
C VAL A 423 -10.74 -16.62 19.12
N LYS A 424 -11.31 -15.46 19.48
CA LYS A 424 -11.42 -15.04 20.89
C LYS A 424 -12.34 -15.94 21.71
N THR A 425 -13.27 -16.63 21.06
CA THR A 425 -14.28 -17.50 21.70
C THR A 425 -14.06 -18.97 21.43
N ASN A 426 -12.95 -19.32 20.78
CA ASN A 426 -12.66 -20.66 20.30
C ASN A 426 -13.82 -21.32 19.51
N ASN A 427 -14.60 -20.54 18.76
CA ASN A 427 -15.67 -21.06 17.90
C ASN A 427 -15.09 -21.50 16.56
N PHE A 428 -14.71 -22.78 16.49
CA PHE A 428 -14.08 -23.38 15.32
C PHE A 428 -14.95 -23.34 14.05
N GLU A 429 -16.25 -23.57 14.20
CA GLU A 429 -17.19 -23.61 13.07
C GLU A 429 -17.33 -22.22 12.42
N LEU A 430 -17.45 -21.17 13.24
CA LEU A 430 -17.51 -19.80 12.76
C LEU A 430 -16.19 -19.36 12.11
N PHE A 431 -15.05 -19.78 12.67
CA PHE A 431 -13.74 -19.51 12.07
C PHE A 431 -13.62 -20.15 10.68
N HIS A 432 -14.09 -21.38 10.53
CA HIS A 432 -14.11 -22.08 9.25
C HIS A 432 -15.00 -21.36 8.22
N HIS A 433 -16.21 -20.96 8.63
CA HIS A 433 -17.12 -20.20 7.77
C HIS A 433 -16.48 -18.89 7.28
N CYS A 434 -15.87 -18.11 8.18
CA CYS A 434 -15.21 -16.86 7.81
C CYS A 434 -14.12 -17.08 6.76
N ASN A 435 -13.25 -18.08 6.94
CA ASN A 435 -12.20 -18.39 5.98
C ASN A 435 -12.75 -18.78 4.60
N GLY A 436 -13.82 -19.58 4.57
CA GLY A 436 -14.52 -19.93 3.33
C GLY A 436 -15.09 -18.69 2.62
N ALA A 437 -15.83 -17.85 3.34
CA ALA A 437 -16.43 -16.63 2.81
C ALA A 437 -15.39 -15.56 2.39
N MET A 438 -14.19 -15.59 2.97
CA MET A 438 -13.10 -14.71 2.58
C MET A 438 -12.45 -15.09 1.23
N ALA A 439 -12.65 -16.32 0.74
CA ALA A 439 -12.04 -16.79 -0.51
C ALA A 439 -12.44 -15.95 -1.73
N ASP A 440 -13.69 -15.47 -1.77
CA ASP A 440 -14.23 -14.72 -2.91
C ASP A 440 -13.51 -13.39 -3.15
N LEU A 441 -13.30 -12.59 -2.09
CA LEU A 441 -12.57 -11.33 -2.19
C LEU A 441 -11.10 -11.59 -2.54
N PHE A 442 -10.48 -12.62 -1.94
CA PHE A 442 -9.12 -12.98 -2.28
C PHE A 442 -9.00 -13.38 -3.75
N PHE A 443 -9.93 -14.15 -4.29
CA PHE A 443 -9.95 -14.52 -5.70
C PHE A 443 -10.14 -13.29 -6.59
N ALA A 444 -11.10 -12.42 -6.26
CA ALA A 444 -11.42 -11.23 -7.04
C ALA A 444 -10.29 -10.18 -7.10
N TYR A 445 -9.42 -10.12 -6.09
CA TYR A 445 -8.39 -9.09 -5.95
C TYR A 445 -6.97 -9.65 -5.86
N ASP A 446 -6.60 -10.58 -6.76
CA ASP A 446 -5.23 -11.08 -6.93
C ASP A 446 -4.63 -11.75 -5.66
N GLY A 447 -5.45 -12.46 -4.91
CA GLY A 447 -5.11 -13.28 -3.74
C GLY A 447 -5.25 -14.78 -3.99
N HIS A 448 -4.99 -15.25 -5.23
CA HIS A 448 -5.21 -16.62 -5.68
C HIS A 448 -4.62 -17.71 -4.77
N ASN A 449 -3.48 -17.44 -4.13
CA ASN A 449 -2.89 -18.35 -3.15
C ASN A 449 -3.81 -18.52 -1.93
N TYR A 450 -4.25 -17.42 -1.31
CA TYR A 450 -5.20 -17.47 -0.19
C TYR A 450 -6.54 -18.08 -0.61
N ALA A 451 -7.08 -17.69 -1.77
CA ALA A 451 -8.33 -18.28 -2.26
C ALA A 451 -8.22 -19.81 -2.39
N ARG A 452 -7.08 -20.31 -2.92
CA ARG A 452 -6.82 -21.75 -3.04
C ARG A 452 -6.67 -22.42 -1.66
N TYR A 453 -5.90 -21.83 -0.75
CA TYR A 453 -5.59 -22.44 0.54
C TYR A 453 -6.77 -22.36 1.53
N LEU A 454 -7.58 -21.32 1.50
CA LEU A 454 -8.74 -21.19 2.39
C LEU A 454 -9.87 -22.16 2.00
N THR A 455 -9.99 -22.51 0.72
CA THR A 455 -10.94 -23.55 0.26
C THR A 455 -10.50 -24.99 0.55
N TRP A 456 -9.23 -25.22 0.91
CA TRP A 456 -8.62 -26.56 1.11
C TRP A 456 -8.05 -26.80 2.52
N GLY A 457 -7.72 -25.75 3.28
CA GLY A 457 -6.96 -25.76 4.52
C GLY A 457 -7.80 -25.57 5.79
N ALA A 458 -8.88 -26.33 5.89
CA ALA A 458 -9.90 -26.29 6.94
C ALA A 458 -9.47 -26.91 8.30
N LEU A 459 -8.23 -26.75 8.76
CA LEU A 459 -7.78 -27.39 10.01
C LEU A 459 -6.88 -26.48 10.85
N ALA A 460 -7.45 -26.08 11.99
CA ALA A 460 -6.90 -25.42 13.16
C ALA A 460 -6.75 -23.88 13.13
N ALA A 461 -7.26 -23.25 14.18
CA ALA A 461 -7.54 -21.84 14.32
C ALA A 461 -7.04 -21.32 15.68
N VAL A 462 -5.74 -21.20 15.90
CA VAL A 462 -5.25 -20.62 17.16
C VAL A 462 -3.99 -19.81 16.89
N ASP A 463 -4.18 -18.56 16.49
CA ASP A 463 -3.07 -17.62 16.31
C ASP A 463 -3.46 -16.28 16.90
N LYS A 464 -3.18 -16.15 18.21
CA LYS A 464 -3.09 -14.91 19.02
C LYS A 464 -2.96 -15.15 20.53
N THR A 465 -3.12 -16.38 21.03
CA THR A 465 -3.19 -16.63 22.48
C THR A 465 -1.87 -16.34 23.18
N MET A 466 -0.71 -16.68 22.58
CA MET A 466 0.59 -16.32 23.15
C MET A 466 0.81 -14.80 23.20
N GLU A 467 0.55 -14.04 22.13
CA GLU A 467 0.87 -12.61 22.12
C GLU A 467 0.00 -11.79 23.10
N GLU A 468 -1.27 -12.17 23.29
CA GLU A 468 -2.20 -11.48 24.21
C GLU A 468 -2.17 -12.02 25.65
N THR A 469 -1.70 -13.27 25.87
CA THR A 469 -1.65 -13.91 27.21
C THR A 469 -0.22 -14.01 27.75
N PHE A 470 0.72 -14.59 26.99
CA PHE A 470 2.12 -14.75 27.40
C PHE A 470 2.82 -13.40 27.51
N MET A 471 2.70 -12.50 26.53
CA MET A 471 3.36 -11.18 26.63
C MET A 471 2.68 -10.21 27.60
N ARG A 472 1.38 -10.32 27.88
CA ARG A 472 0.67 -9.37 28.75
C ARG A 472 1.06 -9.53 30.23
N PHE A 473 1.17 -10.77 30.72
CA PHE A 473 1.57 -11.07 32.10
C PHE A 473 3.11 -11.19 32.27
N ALA A 474 3.86 -11.34 31.18
CA ALA A 474 5.33 -11.37 31.22
C ALA A 474 6.02 -10.00 31.03
N LYS A 475 5.28 -8.97 30.61
CA LYS A 475 5.81 -7.61 30.39
C LYS A 475 6.05 -6.88 31.71
N THR A 476 7.33 -6.73 32.07
CA THR A 476 7.77 -5.76 33.09
C THR A 476 7.87 -4.36 32.49
N SER A 477 7.76 -3.32 33.31
CA SER A 477 7.81 -1.90 32.90
C SER A 477 9.10 -1.49 32.18
N GLY A 478 10.19 -2.28 32.28
CA GLY A 478 11.46 -2.08 31.55
C GLY A 478 11.70 -3.01 30.35
N GLY A 479 10.71 -3.80 29.92
CA GLY A 479 10.91 -4.84 28.90
C GLY A 479 11.82 -6.00 29.38
N LEU A 480 12.17 -6.92 28.48
CA LEU A 480 13.01 -8.09 28.80
C LEU A 480 14.53 -7.79 28.82
N LEU A 481 14.94 -6.52 28.62
CA LEU A 481 16.35 -6.13 28.65
C LEU A 481 17.00 -6.50 30.01
N GLY A 482 18.17 -7.16 29.95
CA GLY A 482 18.97 -7.56 31.12
C GLY A 482 18.83 -9.02 31.58
N LEU A 483 17.69 -9.68 31.37
CA LEU A 483 17.54 -11.13 31.62
C LEU A 483 18.37 -11.97 30.64
N PHE A 484 18.58 -11.42 29.44
CA PHE A 484 19.17 -12.10 28.29
C PHE A 484 20.69 -12.22 28.32
N ASN A 485 21.41 -11.67 29.29
CA ASN A 485 22.86 -11.84 29.38
C ASN A 485 23.27 -13.08 30.20
N ASN A 486 22.34 -13.68 30.96
CA ASN A 486 22.60 -14.85 31.81
C ASN A 486 21.64 -16.00 31.48
N CYS A 487 22.14 -17.04 30.79
CA CYS A 487 21.36 -18.19 30.32
C CYS A 487 20.61 -18.91 31.46
N GLY A 488 21.26 -19.09 32.62
CA GLY A 488 20.64 -19.74 33.78
C GLY A 488 19.51 -18.92 34.41
N ALA A 489 19.59 -17.59 34.35
CA ALA A 489 18.53 -16.70 34.85
C ALA A 489 17.32 -16.69 33.90
N TYR A 490 17.55 -16.68 32.58
CA TYR A 490 16.50 -16.76 31.57
C TYR A 490 15.72 -18.08 31.63
N GLN A 491 16.39 -19.22 31.73
CA GLN A 491 15.71 -20.52 31.84
C GLN A 491 14.89 -20.62 33.14
N LYS A 492 15.44 -20.15 34.27
CA LYS A 492 14.72 -20.09 35.55
C LYS A 492 13.46 -19.23 35.42
N TRP A 493 13.58 -18.09 34.74
CA TRP A 493 12.47 -17.18 34.48
C TRP A 493 11.38 -17.89 33.67
N CYS A 494 11.70 -18.51 32.53
CA CYS A 494 10.73 -19.24 31.71
C CYS A 494 10.02 -20.34 32.52
N ARG A 495 10.78 -21.21 33.20
CA ARG A 495 10.27 -22.35 33.99
C ARG A 495 9.35 -21.97 35.15
N THR A 496 9.52 -20.78 35.71
CA THR A 496 8.74 -20.33 36.88
C THR A 496 7.66 -19.32 36.53
N THR A 497 7.44 -19.00 35.24
CA THR A 497 6.50 -17.94 34.82
C THR A 497 5.07 -18.20 35.30
N SER A 498 4.54 -19.41 35.06
CA SER A 498 3.19 -19.83 35.48
C SER A 498 2.97 -19.62 36.97
N ALA A 499 3.89 -20.16 37.77
CA ALA A 499 3.80 -20.08 39.22
C ALA A 499 3.99 -18.64 39.74
N ARG A 500 4.80 -17.80 39.08
CA ARG A 500 4.94 -16.37 39.43
C ARG A 500 3.68 -15.57 39.09
N ALA A 501 3.02 -15.87 37.98
CA ALA A 501 1.72 -15.28 37.62
C ALA A 501 0.64 -15.66 38.64
N GLN A 502 0.62 -16.91 39.11
CA GLN A 502 -0.27 -17.34 40.21
C GLN A 502 0.04 -16.63 41.52
N LEU A 503 1.32 -16.50 41.91
CA LEU A 503 1.70 -15.75 43.11
C LEU A 503 1.26 -14.27 43.00
N TYR A 504 1.33 -13.70 41.80
CA TYR A 504 0.83 -12.35 41.52
C TYR A 504 -0.70 -12.26 41.64
N GLU A 505 -1.44 -13.19 41.04
CA GLU A 505 -2.90 -13.28 41.15
C GLU A 505 -3.37 -13.45 42.60
N ILE A 506 -2.75 -14.36 43.36
CA ILE A 506 -3.01 -14.56 44.80
C ILE A 506 -2.68 -13.29 45.60
N THR A 507 -1.67 -12.53 45.18
CA THR A 507 -1.36 -11.22 45.79
C THR A 507 -2.48 -10.21 45.53
N LEU A 508 -3.03 -10.17 44.31
CA LEU A 508 -4.17 -9.31 43.97
C LEU A 508 -5.43 -9.73 44.72
N GLU A 509 -5.68 -11.03 44.89
CA GLU A 509 -6.78 -11.57 45.70
C GLU A 509 -6.62 -11.17 47.17
N MET A 510 -5.43 -11.38 47.74
CA MET A 510 -5.12 -11.04 49.13
C MET A 510 -5.29 -9.53 49.42
N CYS A 511 -5.07 -8.68 48.42
CA CYS A 511 -5.26 -7.22 48.53
C CYS A 511 -6.66 -6.76 48.13
N GLY A 512 -7.54 -7.64 47.63
CA GLY A 512 -8.89 -7.31 47.15
C GLY A 512 -8.92 -6.50 45.85
N MET A 513 -7.89 -6.66 45.01
CA MET A 513 -7.69 -5.84 43.80
C MET A 513 -8.22 -6.50 42.51
N ILE A 514 -8.60 -7.78 42.50
CA ILE A 514 -9.02 -8.50 41.29
C ILE A 514 -10.25 -7.85 40.63
N ASP A 515 -11.21 -7.40 41.44
CA ASP A 515 -12.48 -6.80 40.99
C ASP A 515 -12.64 -5.33 41.41
N ASP A 516 -11.54 -4.67 41.80
CA ASP A 516 -11.56 -3.29 42.32
C ASP A 516 -12.00 -2.28 41.22
N PRO A 517 -13.11 -1.53 41.43
CA PRO A 517 -13.58 -0.51 40.49
C PRO A 517 -12.62 0.66 40.28
N GLU A 518 -11.81 1.00 41.29
CA GLU A 518 -10.83 2.10 41.26
C GLU A 518 -9.50 1.67 40.62
N MET A 519 -9.23 0.36 40.57
CA MET A 519 -8.05 -0.25 39.94
C MET A 519 -8.43 -1.25 38.81
N PRO A 520 -9.11 -0.81 37.74
CA PRO A 520 -9.69 -1.68 36.70
C PRO A 520 -8.66 -2.50 35.89
N LYS A 521 -7.36 -2.18 36.03
CA LYS A 521 -6.26 -2.84 35.31
C LYS A 521 -6.03 -4.29 35.74
N ALA A 522 -6.51 -4.69 36.92
CA ALA A 522 -6.27 -6.01 37.51
C ALA A 522 -7.11 -7.15 36.88
N GLY A 523 -8.16 -6.84 36.11
CA GLY A 523 -9.02 -7.87 35.50
C GLY A 523 -9.80 -7.49 34.22
N LYS A 524 -9.88 -6.20 33.83
CA LYS A 524 -10.66 -5.76 32.65
C LYS A 524 -9.83 -5.69 31.36
N HIS A 525 -10.50 -5.88 30.22
CA HIS A 525 -9.89 -5.80 28.89
C HIS A 525 -9.71 -4.33 28.48
N ARG A 526 -8.55 -3.96 27.94
CA ARG A 526 -8.19 -2.58 27.56
C ARG A 526 -9.23 -1.88 26.67
N GLU A 527 -9.91 -2.64 25.80
CA GLU A 527 -10.92 -2.08 24.88
C GLU A 527 -12.21 -1.61 25.60
N LEU A 528 -12.47 -2.06 26.84
CA LEU A 528 -13.64 -1.68 27.63
C LEU A 528 -13.37 -0.52 28.59
N GLU A 529 -12.18 0.09 28.52
CA GLU A 529 -11.83 1.25 29.34
C GLU A 529 -12.61 2.49 28.87
N PRO A 530 -13.15 3.31 29.79
CA PRO A 530 -13.91 4.52 29.42
C PRO A 530 -13.15 5.47 28.49
N ALA A 531 -11.83 5.61 28.69
CA ALA A 531 -10.97 6.41 27.82
C ALA A 531 -10.88 5.85 26.39
N GLN A 532 -10.82 4.52 26.25
CA GLN A 532 -10.74 3.84 24.96
C GLN A 532 -12.11 3.86 24.23
N ILE A 533 -13.21 3.76 24.96
CA ILE A 533 -14.58 3.96 24.43
C ILE A 533 -14.73 5.38 23.92
N LYS A 534 -14.37 6.40 24.73
CA LYS A 534 -14.41 7.81 24.34
C LYS A 534 -13.57 8.09 23.09
N LYS A 535 -12.37 7.52 23.01
CA LYS A 535 -11.50 7.63 21.83
C LYS A 535 -12.14 7.01 20.58
N SER A 536 -12.79 5.86 20.72
CA SER A 536 -13.43 5.17 19.60
C SER A 536 -14.67 5.93 19.12
N GLU A 537 -15.46 6.48 20.04
CA GLU A 537 -16.61 7.33 19.71
C GLU A 537 -16.19 8.61 18.99
N LEU A 538 -15.13 9.31 19.45
CA LEU A 538 -14.58 10.47 18.76
C LEU A 538 -14.14 10.13 17.33
N ALA A 539 -13.49 8.98 17.13
CA ALA A 539 -13.10 8.53 15.81
C ALA A 539 -14.31 8.29 14.89
N VAL A 540 -15.37 7.67 15.38
CA VAL A 540 -16.61 7.44 14.63
C VAL A 540 -17.27 8.77 14.25
N GLN A 541 -17.36 9.73 15.19
CA GLN A 541 -17.93 11.04 14.92
C GLN A 541 -17.13 11.82 13.86
N SER A 542 -15.79 11.78 13.93
CA SER A 542 -14.93 12.36 12.89
C SER A 542 -15.15 11.73 11.52
N VAL A 543 -15.36 10.40 11.46
CA VAL A 543 -15.66 9.72 10.19
C VAL A 543 -17.05 10.08 9.66
N ILE A 544 -18.08 10.16 10.51
CA ILE A 544 -19.41 10.62 10.12
C ILE A 544 -19.33 12.03 9.54
N SER A 545 -18.60 12.92 10.20
CA SER A 545 -18.35 14.29 9.73
C SER A 545 -17.68 14.29 8.35
N ALA A 546 -16.62 13.48 8.16
CA ALA A 546 -15.93 13.34 6.88
C ALA A 546 -16.86 12.82 5.77
N ILE A 547 -17.64 11.76 6.02
CA ILE A 547 -18.57 11.19 5.04
C ILE A 547 -19.66 12.19 4.64
N ASN A 548 -20.21 12.94 5.61
CA ASN A 548 -21.20 13.97 5.35
C ASN A 548 -20.63 15.22 4.67
N GLY A 549 -19.35 15.54 4.91
CA GLY A 549 -18.60 16.57 4.19
C GLY A 549 -18.31 16.18 2.74
N PHE A 550 -18.24 14.88 2.46
CA PHE A 550 -18.24 14.32 1.12
C PHE A 550 -19.68 14.08 0.62
N THR A 551 -19.87 13.05 -0.21
CA THR A 551 -21.20 12.61 -0.64
C THR A 551 -21.62 11.42 0.20
N ASN A 552 -22.66 11.59 1.02
CA ASN A 552 -23.22 10.49 1.82
C ASN A 552 -23.70 9.36 0.88
N PRO A 553 -23.13 8.14 0.98
CA PRO A 553 -23.36 7.08 0.01
C PRO A 553 -24.79 6.53 0.02
N TRP A 554 -25.54 6.78 1.10
CA TRP A 554 -26.92 6.31 1.28
C TRP A 554 -27.97 7.27 0.71
N ARG A 555 -27.56 8.49 0.27
CA ARG A 555 -28.49 9.57 -0.15
C ARG A 555 -28.33 10.02 -1.60
N ILE A 556 -27.66 9.24 -2.46
CA ILE A 556 -27.38 9.60 -3.86
C ILE A 556 -28.57 9.21 -4.77
N LEU A 557 -29.30 10.20 -5.28
CA LEU A 557 -30.54 10.02 -6.07
C LEU A 557 -30.35 9.88 -7.59
N ASP A 558 -29.14 9.65 -8.11
CA ASP A 558 -28.93 9.64 -9.57
C ASP A 558 -29.30 8.29 -10.22
N LYS A 559 -30.59 8.08 -10.48
CA LYS A 559 -31.15 6.93 -11.21
C LYS A 559 -30.87 6.98 -12.72
N SER A 560 -30.24 8.05 -13.25
CA SER A 560 -30.20 8.33 -14.70
C SER A 560 -28.94 7.86 -15.45
N ARG A 561 -27.94 7.29 -14.76
CA ARG A 561 -26.68 6.82 -15.36
C ARG A 561 -26.32 5.37 -15.05
N LEU A 562 -27.31 4.48 -15.07
CA LEU A 562 -27.12 3.05 -14.84
C LEU A 562 -26.64 2.36 -16.13
N LYS A 563 -25.35 2.02 -16.20
CA LYS A 563 -24.85 0.90 -17.04
C LYS A 563 -24.83 -0.39 -16.23
N ASP A 564 -25.00 -1.54 -16.86
CA ASP A 564 -25.26 -2.84 -16.24
C ASP A 564 -24.08 -3.40 -15.39
N PHE A 565 -24.34 -4.26 -14.41
CA PHE A 565 -23.31 -4.89 -13.54
C PHE A 565 -22.41 -5.88 -14.32
N PHE A 566 -22.91 -6.41 -15.43
CA PHE A 566 -22.18 -7.35 -16.30
C PHE A 566 -21.31 -6.68 -17.37
N ASP A 567 -21.24 -5.35 -17.41
CA ASP A 567 -20.35 -4.64 -18.33
C ASP A 567 -18.88 -4.84 -17.94
N ARG A 568 -18.04 -5.20 -18.91
CA ARG A 568 -16.60 -5.43 -18.70
C ARG A 568 -15.93 -4.18 -18.13
N LEU A 569 -15.42 -4.26 -16.90
CA LEU A 569 -14.54 -3.24 -16.32
C LEU A 569 -13.24 -3.13 -17.14
N LYS A 570 -13.07 -2.01 -17.85
CA LYS A 570 -11.77 -1.67 -18.44
C LYS A 570 -10.78 -1.42 -17.30
N LYS A 571 -9.72 -2.22 -17.27
CA LYS A 571 -8.60 -2.11 -16.32
C LYS A 571 -7.96 -0.72 -16.43
N LEU A 572 -8.36 0.22 -15.57
CA LEU A 572 -7.70 1.51 -15.44
C LEU A 572 -6.44 1.30 -14.58
N ARG A 573 -5.27 1.26 -15.24
CA ARG A 573 -3.97 1.24 -14.58
C ARG A 573 -3.64 2.64 -14.03
N LEU A 574 -4.34 3.07 -12.97
CA LEU A 574 -4.02 4.33 -12.29
C LEU A 574 -2.86 4.09 -11.30
N LYS A 575 -1.75 4.81 -11.48
CA LYS A 575 -0.66 4.92 -10.49
C LYS A 575 -1.17 5.77 -9.30
N THR A 576 -0.70 5.50 -8.07
CA THR A 576 -1.13 6.20 -6.84
C THR A 576 -0.59 7.63 -6.76
N MET A 577 -1.40 8.60 -6.29
CA MET A 577 -1.05 10.04 -6.22
C MET A 577 0.24 10.36 -5.45
N ASP A 578 0.64 9.55 -4.48
CA ASP A 578 1.80 9.90 -3.64
C ASP A 578 3.15 9.78 -4.35
N TYR A 579 3.20 8.97 -5.42
CA TYR A 579 4.35 8.80 -6.31
C TYR A 579 4.28 9.64 -7.59
N CYS A 580 3.18 10.36 -7.83
CA CYS A 580 2.94 10.94 -9.15
C CYS A 580 3.09 12.48 -9.20
N SER A 581 2.88 13.25 -8.13
CA SER A 581 2.94 14.72 -8.22
C SER A 581 4.36 15.28 -8.46
N LYS A 582 4.52 16.12 -9.50
CA LYS A 582 5.79 16.81 -9.81
C LYS A 582 6.20 17.74 -8.66
N ARG A 583 7.51 17.85 -8.41
CA ARG A 583 8.11 18.62 -7.31
C ARG A 583 9.14 19.61 -7.85
N VAL A 584 9.19 20.81 -7.29
CA VAL A 584 10.21 21.82 -7.64
C VAL A 584 10.86 22.33 -6.35
N LYS A 585 12.18 22.54 -6.38
CA LYS A 585 12.91 23.19 -5.29
C LYS A 585 12.76 24.70 -5.41
N LEU A 586 12.33 25.35 -4.34
CA LEU A 586 12.23 26.80 -4.23
C LEU A 586 13.21 27.30 -3.17
N THR A 587 13.74 28.49 -3.39
CA THR A 587 14.66 29.16 -2.46
C THR A 587 14.00 30.43 -1.94
N SER A 588 13.92 30.60 -0.62
CA SER A 588 13.41 31.82 0.00
C SER A 588 14.42 32.97 -0.11
N ALA A 589 13.98 34.21 0.15
CA ALA A 589 14.87 35.39 0.20
C ALA A 589 16.00 35.25 1.23
N GLN A 590 15.83 34.38 2.24
CA GLN A 590 16.82 34.06 3.27
C GLN A 590 17.76 32.92 2.86
N GLY A 591 17.70 32.44 1.62
CA GLY A 591 18.56 31.36 1.10
C GLY A 591 18.10 29.95 1.48
N LYS A 592 16.95 29.77 2.13
CA LYS A 592 16.45 28.46 2.57
C LYS A 592 15.79 27.70 1.42
N LEU A 593 16.20 26.46 1.20
CA LEU A 593 15.64 25.56 0.19
C LEU A 593 14.47 24.74 0.73
N PHE A 594 13.35 24.69 0.01
CA PHE A 594 12.21 23.81 0.32
C PHE A 594 11.57 23.23 -0.95
N VAL A 595 10.77 22.15 -0.80
CA VAL A 595 10.19 21.41 -1.92
C VAL A 595 8.71 21.75 -2.09
N TYR A 596 8.36 22.36 -3.22
CA TYR A 596 6.98 22.65 -3.61
C TYR A 596 6.40 21.48 -4.44
N LYS A 597 5.39 20.79 -3.89
CA LYS A 597 4.70 19.65 -4.53
C LYS A 597 3.44 20.12 -5.24
N GLU A 598 3.25 19.68 -6.48
CA GLU A 598 2.03 19.92 -7.25
C GLU A 598 0.81 19.31 -6.54
N GLN A 599 -0.15 20.17 -6.18
CA GLN A 599 -1.42 19.78 -5.55
C GLN A 599 -2.54 20.63 -6.15
N SER A 600 -3.60 19.99 -6.64
CA SER A 600 -4.68 20.64 -7.40
C SER A 600 -5.34 21.81 -6.67
N ASN A 601 -5.42 21.77 -5.33
CA ASN A 601 -6.05 22.83 -4.54
C ASN A 601 -5.08 23.90 -4.04
N LEU A 602 -3.76 23.64 -4.03
CA LEU A 602 -2.78 24.52 -3.40
C LEU A 602 -2.54 25.80 -4.21
N ALA A 603 -2.54 25.72 -5.55
CA ALA A 603 -2.42 26.91 -6.41
C ALA A 603 -3.61 27.87 -6.21
N PHE A 604 -4.84 27.35 -6.09
CA PHE A 604 -6.02 28.15 -5.78
C PHE A 604 -5.98 28.73 -4.36
N GLN A 605 -5.53 27.95 -3.37
CA GLN A 605 -5.34 28.46 -2.01
C GLN A 605 -4.32 29.60 -1.94
N LEU A 606 -3.20 29.49 -2.68
CA LEU A 606 -2.21 30.55 -2.79
C LEU A 606 -2.77 31.81 -3.45
N LEU A 607 -3.60 31.65 -4.49
CA LEU A 607 -4.33 32.75 -5.10
C LEU A 607 -5.23 33.47 -4.09
N VAL A 608 -6.06 32.74 -3.36
CA VAL A 608 -6.94 33.32 -2.33
C VAL A 608 -6.11 34.00 -1.25
N LYS A 609 -5.08 33.33 -0.74
CA LYS A 609 -4.21 33.86 0.32
C LYS A 609 -3.52 35.16 -0.13
N SER A 610 -3.05 35.23 -1.37
CA SER A 610 -2.41 36.44 -1.94
C SER A 610 -3.27 37.70 -1.89
N GLN A 611 -4.59 37.53 -1.86
CA GLN A 611 -5.55 38.64 -1.84
C GLN A 611 -5.97 39.06 -0.42
N ILE A 612 -5.66 38.24 0.58
CA ILE A 612 -6.02 38.45 2.00
C ILE A 612 -4.79 38.87 2.84
N MET A 613 -3.59 38.94 2.22
CA MET A 613 -2.37 39.42 2.90
C MET A 613 -2.50 40.91 3.27
N GLU A 614 -1.75 41.37 4.28
CA GLU A 614 -1.69 42.79 4.68
C GLU A 614 -1.37 43.71 3.49
N MET A 615 -0.52 43.24 2.59
CA MET A 615 -0.27 43.84 1.28
C MET A 615 -0.71 42.86 0.18
N PRO A 616 -1.94 42.98 -0.35
CA PRO A 616 -2.43 42.09 -1.40
C PRO A 616 -1.59 42.20 -2.67
N ILE A 617 -1.24 41.05 -3.26
CA ILE A 617 -0.50 41.01 -4.53
C ILE A 617 -1.45 41.42 -5.66
N ASN A 618 -1.01 42.32 -6.53
CA ASN A 618 -1.80 42.73 -7.68
C ASN A 618 -2.11 41.52 -8.58
N LEU A 619 -3.38 41.30 -8.90
CA LEU A 619 -3.82 40.18 -9.75
C LEU A 619 -3.13 40.19 -11.12
N GLU A 620 -2.81 41.36 -11.68
CA GLU A 620 -2.09 41.51 -12.95
C GLU A 620 -0.65 41.01 -12.87
N GLU A 621 0.01 41.22 -11.73
CA GLU A 621 1.34 40.68 -11.46
C GLU A 621 1.26 39.17 -11.28
N LEU A 622 0.33 38.71 -10.42
CA LEU A 622 0.15 37.30 -10.08
C LEU A 622 -0.17 36.42 -11.29
N MET A 623 -0.94 36.95 -12.26
CA MET A 623 -1.33 36.24 -13.47
C MET A 623 -0.19 36.00 -14.47
N ARG A 624 0.98 36.63 -14.28
CA ARG A 624 2.18 36.35 -15.08
C ARG A 624 2.88 35.05 -14.66
N TYR A 625 2.54 34.54 -13.47
CA TYR A 625 3.16 33.34 -12.92
C TYR A 625 2.34 32.07 -13.24
N PRO A 626 3.00 30.91 -13.36
CA PRO A 626 2.34 29.61 -13.51
C PRO A 626 1.49 29.23 -12.29
N LEU A 627 1.94 29.60 -11.08
CA LEU A 627 1.34 29.30 -9.77
C LEU A 627 1.39 27.83 -9.34
N SER A 628 1.89 26.95 -10.20
CA SER A 628 2.05 25.52 -9.93
C SER A 628 3.28 24.97 -10.68
N PRO A 629 3.95 23.92 -10.16
CA PRO A 629 5.09 23.28 -10.83
C PRO A 629 4.84 22.90 -12.28
N VAL A 630 3.62 22.47 -12.59
CA VAL A 630 3.15 22.17 -13.94
C VAL A 630 1.99 23.10 -14.28
N PRO A 631 2.04 23.88 -15.37
CA PRO A 631 0.95 24.76 -15.75
C PRO A 631 -0.32 23.96 -16.06
N HIS A 632 -1.41 24.25 -15.33
CA HIS A 632 -2.72 23.60 -15.45
C HIS A 632 -3.27 23.54 -16.89
N ALA A 633 -2.93 24.53 -17.72
CA ALA A 633 -3.36 24.61 -19.12
C ALA A 633 -2.62 23.67 -20.07
N LEU A 634 -1.42 23.18 -19.69
CA LEU A 634 -0.51 22.42 -20.55
C LEU A 634 -0.04 21.10 -19.92
N GLY A 635 -0.44 20.73 -18.72
CA GLY A 635 0.06 19.48 -18.13
C GLY A 635 -0.88 18.85 -17.13
N SER A 636 -0.66 17.56 -16.88
CA SER A 636 -1.23 16.86 -15.75
C SER A 636 -0.40 17.12 -14.48
N PRO A 637 -1.00 17.01 -13.28
CA PRO A 637 -0.27 17.14 -12.01
C PRO A 637 0.97 16.23 -11.90
N ASP A 638 0.97 15.15 -12.69
CA ASP A 638 2.03 14.15 -12.68
C ASP A 638 3.26 14.50 -13.54
N GLY A 639 3.32 15.71 -14.09
CA GLY A 639 4.45 16.16 -14.92
C GLY A 639 4.42 15.65 -16.36
N TYR A 640 3.31 15.05 -16.81
CA TYR A 640 3.10 14.69 -18.22
C TYR A 640 2.34 15.76 -19.00
N PHE A 641 2.56 15.81 -20.32
CA PHE A 641 1.81 16.66 -21.24
C PHE A 641 0.30 16.37 -21.21
N ALA A 642 -0.51 17.42 -21.29
CA ALA A 642 -1.94 17.29 -21.49
C ALA A 642 -2.22 16.67 -22.87
N LYS A 643 -3.22 15.77 -22.92
CA LYS A 643 -3.58 15.02 -24.13
C LYS A 643 -4.88 15.52 -24.73
N THR A 644 -5.02 15.33 -26.04
CA THR A 644 -6.24 15.60 -26.81
C THR A 644 -6.56 14.42 -27.72
N ASN A 645 -7.80 14.30 -28.16
CA ASN A 645 -8.19 13.23 -29.09
C ASN A 645 -7.72 13.57 -30.50
N LYS A 646 -6.53 13.06 -30.87
CA LYS A 646 -5.89 13.27 -32.18
C LYS A 646 -6.78 12.90 -33.36
N ALA A 647 -7.51 11.78 -33.27
CA ALA A 647 -8.35 11.28 -34.36
C ALA A 647 -9.48 12.24 -34.78
N THR A 648 -9.89 13.17 -33.91
CA THR A 648 -10.96 14.13 -34.25
C THR A 648 -10.60 15.07 -35.40
N ILE A 649 -9.34 15.46 -35.54
CA ILE A 649 -8.92 16.31 -36.66
C ILE A 649 -8.90 15.51 -37.97
N LEU A 650 -8.50 14.25 -37.92
CA LEU A 650 -8.51 13.34 -39.06
C LEU A 650 -9.95 13.18 -39.58
N HIS A 651 -10.89 12.86 -38.70
CA HIS A 651 -12.30 12.74 -39.08
C HIS A 651 -12.86 14.05 -39.64
N HIS A 652 -12.44 15.20 -39.11
CA HIS A 652 -12.90 16.50 -39.62
C HIS A 652 -12.34 16.82 -41.01
N LEU A 653 -11.08 16.48 -41.29
CA LEU A 653 -10.46 16.68 -42.59
C LEU A 653 -10.96 15.70 -43.66
N LEU A 654 -11.56 14.57 -43.23
CA LEU A 654 -12.11 13.52 -44.11
C LEU A 654 -13.65 13.51 -44.18
N GLN A 655 -14.34 14.44 -43.52
CA GLN A 655 -15.77 14.34 -43.18
C GLN A 655 -16.75 14.34 -44.37
N ASP A 656 -16.31 14.76 -45.55
CA ASP A 656 -17.15 14.98 -46.75
C ASP A 656 -16.72 14.14 -47.96
N ARG A 657 -16.06 12.98 -47.77
CA ARG A 657 -15.54 12.17 -48.90
C ARG A 657 -15.91 10.69 -48.81
N ASP A 658 -16.82 10.27 -49.70
CA ASP A 658 -17.28 8.89 -49.93
C ASP A 658 -16.61 8.31 -51.19
N GLU A 659 -15.28 8.19 -51.18
CA GLU A 659 -14.58 7.59 -52.32
C GLU A 659 -13.93 6.26 -51.91
N ASP A 660 -14.40 5.18 -52.56
CA ASP A 660 -13.70 3.90 -52.60
C ASP A 660 -12.40 4.09 -53.39
N VAL A 661 -11.32 4.48 -52.71
CA VAL A 661 -10.00 4.64 -53.32
C VAL A 661 -9.44 3.25 -53.68
N PRO A 662 -9.20 2.94 -54.95
CA PRO A 662 -8.62 1.67 -55.34
C PRO A 662 -7.16 1.56 -54.89
N TYR A 663 -6.74 0.35 -54.54
CA TYR A 663 -5.34 0.10 -54.20
C TYR A 663 -4.45 0.26 -55.45
N PRO A 664 -3.34 1.01 -55.40
CA PRO A 664 -2.48 1.18 -56.55
C PRO A 664 -1.75 -0.13 -56.90
N ASN A 665 -1.65 -0.42 -58.20
CA ASN A 665 -0.83 -1.51 -58.73
C ASN A 665 0.65 -1.08 -58.74
N ASP A 666 1.58 -2.03 -58.51
CA ASP A 666 3.03 -1.80 -58.55
C ASP A 666 3.54 -0.64 -57.68
N ALA A 667 2.94 -0.46 -56.50
CA ALA A 667 3.35 0.55 -55.53
C ALA A 667 4.35 -0.01 -54.50
N LEU A 668 5.26 0.85 -54.02
CA LEU A 668 6.11 0.50 -52.88
C LEU A 668 5.28 0.55 -51.58
N PHE A 669 5.25 -0.56 -50.84
CA PHE A 669 4.50 -0.66 -49.59
C PHE A 669 5.40 -0.38 -48.38
N ILE A 670 5.15 0.69 -47.64
CA ILE A 670 5.93 1.08 -46.46
C ILE A 670 5.13 0.74 -45.21
N GLN A 671 5.67 -0.16 -44.39
CA GLN A 671 5.04 -0.65 -43.16
C GLN A 671 5.76 -0.12 -41.92
N ASP A 672 4.99 0.54 -41.05
CA ASP A 672 5.41 0.79 -39.67
C ASP A 672 5.39 -0.53 -38.88
N GLY A 673 6.58 -1.02 -38.55
CA GLY A 673 6.79 -2.27 -37.84
C GLY A 673 6.39 -2.19 -36.37
N ASN A 674 6.62 -1.05 -35.73
CA ASN A 674 6.25 -0.83 -34.34
C ASN A 674 4.73 -0.89 -34.16
N ALA A 675 3.99 -0.24 -35.05
CA ALA A 675 2.55 -0.36 -35.11
C ALA A 675 2.09 -1.81 -35.38
N LEU A 676 2.75 -2.51 -36.30
CA LEU A 676 2.38 -3.89 -36.64
C LEU A 676 2.56 -4.84 -35.45
N PHE A 677 3.63 -4.70 -34.67
CA PHE A 677 3.85 -5.51 -33.45
C PHE A 677 2.67 -5.41 -32.48
N HIS A 678 2.05 -4.24 -32.35
CA HIS A 678 0.91 -4.02 -31.47
C HIS A 678 -0.43 -4.52 -32.05
N MET A 679 -0.54 -4.65 -33.37
CA MET A 679 -1.74 -5.12 -34.07
C MET A 679 -1.83 -6.64 -34.20
N MET A 680 -0.72 -7.37 -34.06
CA MET A 680 -0.72 -8.82 -34.21
C MET A 680 -1.61 -9.53 -33.17
N SER A 681 -2.43 -10.46 -33.68
CA SER A 681 -3.22 -11.42 -32.90
C SER A 681 -2.79 -12.84 -33.24
N ASN A 682 -2.96 -13.79 -32.32
CA ASN A 682 -2.59 -15.20 -32.50
C ASN A 682 -1.09 -15.42 -32.78
N LEU A 683 -0.26 -14.96 -31.85
CA LEU A 683 1.20 -15.04 -31.95
C LEU A 683 1.72 -16.49 -31.76
N PRO A 684 2.66 -16.94 -32.59
CA PRO A 684 3.42 -18.18 -32.44
C PRO A 684 4.06 -18.31 -31.06
N PRO A 685 4.39 -19.53 -30.61
CA PRO A 685 4.93 -19.76 -29.27
C PRO A 685 6.37 -19.25 -29.10
N THR A 686 7.12 -19.03 -30.19
CA THR A 686 8.52 -18.59 -30.18
C THR A 686 8.70 -17.27 -30.92
N PHE A 687 9.73 -16.50 -30.55
CA PHE A 687 10.04 -15.23 -31.22
C PHE A 687 10.42 -15.42 -32.69
N GLY A 688 11.15 -16.48 -33.03
CA GLY A 688 11.45 -16.81 -34.44
C GLY A 688 10.16 -17.07 -35.24
N GLY A 689 9.19 -17.78 -34.66
CA GLY A 689 7.88 -17.96 -35.28
C GLY A 689 7.16 -16.63 -35.53
N ILE A 690 7.23 -15.69 -34.58
CA ILE A 690 6.67 -14.34 -34.74
C ILE A 690 7.35 -13.61 -35.92
N CYS A 691 8.68 -13.62 -35.99
CA CYS A 691 9.43 -12.98 -37.07
C CYS A 691 9.06 -13.56 -38.44
N MET A 692 8.88 -14.88 -38.55
CA MET A 692 8.49 -15.52 -39.81
C MET A 692 7.04 -15.20 -40.19
N GLN A 693 6.13 -15.15 -39.22
CA GLN A 693 4.74 -14.73 -39.47
C GLN A 693 4.66 -13.29 -39.99
N LEU A 694 5.50 -12.39 -39.45
CA LEU A 694 5.61 -11.02 -39.95
C LEU A 694 6.13 -11.00 -41.39
N LEU A 695 7.16 -11.80 -41.70
CA LEU A 695 7.70 -11.90 -43.05
C LEU A 695 6.64 -12.39 -44.04
N ASP A 696 5.85 -13.39 -43.67
CA ASP A 696 4.76 -13.93 -44.50
C ASP A 696 3.73 -12.84 -44.86
N GLN A 697 3.44 -11.90 -43.95
CA GLN A 697 2.55 -10.76 -44.24
C GLN A 697 3.18 -9.73 -45.18
N MET A 698 4.48 -9.51 -45.07
CA MET A 698 5.20 -8.49 -45.87
C MET A 698 5.47 -8.96 -47.30
N VAL A 699 5.88 -10.22 -47.47
CA VAL A 699 6.19 -10.79 -48.79
C VAL A 699 4.95 -10.81 -49.70
N ALA A 700 3.75 -10.91 -49.13
CA ALA A 700 2.49 -10.79 -49.87
C ALA A 700 2.28 -9.42 -50.56
N LYS A 701 3.14 -8.42 -50.29
CA LYS A 701 3.11 -7.10 -50.91
C LYS A 701 4.05 -6.96 -52.12
N HIS A 702 4.92 -7.95 -52.36
CA HIS A 702 5.95 -7.99 -53.40
C HIS A 702 7.06 -6.92 -53.31
N HIS A 703 6.71 -5.65 -53.08
CA HIS A 703 7.63 -4.51 -52.95
C HIS A 703 7.40 -3.84 -51.60
N PHE A 704 8.30 -3.99 -50.63
CA PHE A 704 8.08 -3.41 -49.30
C PHE A 704 9.32 -2.82 -48.63
N VAL A 705 9.05 -1.85 -47.76
CA VAL A 705 9.96 -1.33 -46.73
C VAL A 705 9.31 -1.59 -45.37
N PHE A 706 9.96 -2.36 -44.52
CA PHE A 706 9.54 -2.59 -43.13
C PHE A 706 10.46 -1.79 -42.20
N SER A 707 9.93 -0.82 -41.45
CA SER A 707 10.75 0.07 -40.62
C SER A 707 10.34 -0.01 -39.16
N THR A 708 11.30 -0.13 -38.24
CA THR A 708 11.09 -0.09 -36.79
C THR A 708 11.74 1.13 -36.17
N ASP A 709 11.20 1.62 -35.06
CA ASP A 709 11.76 2.75 -34.30
C ASP A 709 13.20 2.47 -33.81
N CYS A 710 13.97 3.55 -33.63
CA CYS A 710 15.25 3.53 -32.95
C CYS A 710 15.05 3.95 -31.48
N TYR A 711 15.89 3.48 -30.57
CA TYR A 711 15.80 3.85 -29.15
C TYR A 711 17.12 4.49 -28.72
N GLN A 712 17.08 5.81 -28.51
CA GLN A 712 18.23 6.61 -28.10
C GLN A 712 18.09 7.09 -26.64
N PRO A 713 19.18 7.25 -25.87
CA PRO A 713 19.12 7.67 -24.47
C PRO A 713 18.46 9.04 -24.25
N ASP A 714 18.84 10.04 -25.05
CA ASP A 714 18.34 11.42 -24.94
C ASP A 714 17.06 11.66 -25.76
N SER A 715 16.08 10.75 -25.66
CA SER A 715 14.85 10.84 -26.47
C SER A 715 13.80 11.77 -25.87
N ILE A 716 13.29 12.71 -26.68
CA ILE A 716 12.12 13.53 -26.35
C ILE A 716 10.81 12.73 -26.22
N LYS A 717 10.80 11.45 -26.64
CA LYS A 717 9.66 10.52 -26.47
C LYS A 717 9.75 9.72 -25.18
N ALA A 718 10.84 9.81 -24.41
CA ALA A 718 11.02 9.06 -23.16
C ALA A 718 9.84 9.24 -22.19
N GLN A 719 9.34 10.46 -22.01
CA GLN A 719 8.18 10.71 -21.14
C GLN A 719 6.91 10.00 -21.62
N GLU A 720 6.63 10.02 -22.94
CA GLU A 720 5.46 9.33 -23.49
C GLU A 720 5.58 7.80 -23.34
N ARG A 721 6.81 7.26 -23.43
CA ARG A 721 7.10 5.83 -23.19
C ARG A 721 6.89 5.46 -21.72
N LEU A 722 7.45 6.24 -20.79
CA LEU A 722 7.25 6.07 -19.34
C LEU A 722 5.76 6.13 -18.94
N ARG A 723 4.99 6.99 -19.61
CA ARG A 723 3.53 7.10 -19.42
C ARG A 723 2.77 5.86 -19.90
N ARG A 724 3.16 5.27 -21.04
CA ARG A 724 2.57 4.03 -21.59
C ARG A 724 2.84 2.82 -20.68
N GLY A 725 3.83 2.92 -19.80
CA GLY A 725 4.15 1.97 -18.74
C GLY A 725 5.54 1.39 -18.88
N SER A 726 6.00 0.68 -17.85
CA SER A 726 7.25 -0.07 -17.87
C SER A 726 6.97 -1.57 -17.72
N SER A 727 7.88 -2.39 -18.22
CA SER A 727 7.88 -3.84 -17.98
C SER A 727 9.29 -4.31 -17.66
N GLU A 728 9.38 -5.50 -17.05
CA GLU A 728 10.65 -6.18 -16.84
C GLU A 728 11.39 -6.37 -18.17
N LYS A 729 12.70 -6.15 -18.13
CA LYS A 729 13.61 -6.54 -19.20
C LYS A 729 13.59 -8.07 -19.27
N ARG A 730 13.42 -8.60 -20.48
CA ARG A 730 13.54 -10.03 -20.77
C ARG A 730 14.69 -10.25 -21.74
N ILE A 731 15.29 -11.42 -21.65
CA ILE A 731 16.40 -11.84 -22.51
C ILE A 731 15.82 -12.66 -23.65
N ILE A 732 16.11 -12.25 -24.89
CA ILE A 732 15.85 -13.04 -26.09
C ILE A 732 17.16 -13.75 -26.45
N ASP A 733 17.27 -15.01 -26.07
CA ASP A 733 18.46 -15.85 -26.30
C ASP A 733 18.57 -16.33 -27.78
N GLY A 734 17.46 -16.32 -28.52
CA GLY A 734 17.45 -16.63 -29.95
C GLY A 734 16.05 -16.88 -30.54
N PRO A 735 15.96 -17.38 -31.78
CA PRO A 735 14.67 -17.61 -32.45
C PRO A 735 13.79 -18.64 -31.74
N ASN A 736 14.38 -19.60 -31.01
CA ASN A 736 13.65 -20.62 -30.27
C ASN A 736 13.17 -20.15 -28.89
N THR A 737 13.56 -18.95 -28.44
CA THR A 737 13.09 -18.39 -27.17
C THR A 737 11.56 -18.28 -27.18
N ARG A 738 10.90 -18.83 -26.15
CA ARG A 738 9.45 -18.76 -26.01
C ARG A 738 9.00 -17.33 -25.72
N ARG A 739 7.90 -16.92 -26.34
CA ARG A 739 7.30 -15.61 -26.06
C ARG A 739 6.73 -15.57 -24.64
N PRO A 740 6.74 -14.41 -23.98
CA PRO A 740 5.99 -14.23 -22.74
C PRO A 740 4.48 -14.35 -22.97
N TYR A 741 3.75 -14.75 -21.92
CA TYR A 741 2.29 -14.86 -21.97
C TYR A 741 1.62 -13.52 -22.32
N ASP A 742 2.06 -12.42 -21.67
CA ASP A 742 1.64 -11.06 -21.99
C ASP A 742 2.64 -10.37 -22.94
N PHE A 743 2.50 -10.61 -24.24
CA PHE A 743 3.33 -9.99 -25.28
C PHE A 743 3.15 -8.47 -25.34
N LYS A 744 1.96 -7.95 -25.01
CA LYS A 744 1.71 -6.51 -25.00
C LYS A 744 2.49 -5.83 -23.90
N SER A 745 2.58 -6.45 -22.72
CA SER A 745 3.45 -5.96 -21.65
C SER A 745 4.93 -6.06 -22.05
N PHE A 746 5.36 -7.09 -22.77
CA PHE A 746 6.74 -7.22 -23.25
C PHE A 746 7.18 -6.03 -24.13
N LEU A 747 6.28 -5.56 -25.00
CA LEU A 747 6.47 -4.34 -25.80
C LEU A 747 6.44 -3.06 -24.96
N GLY A 748 6.33 -3.12 -23.62
CA GLY A 748 6.41 -1.96 -22.74
C GLY A 748 7.84 -1.54 -22.38
N ASN A 749 8.86 -2.33 -22.73
CA ASN A 749 10.26 -2.06 -22.42
C ASN A 749 11.09 -1.85 -23.71
N GLU A 750 11.87 -0.78 -23.75
CA GLU A 750 12.63 -0.36 -24.94
C GLU A 750 13.73 -1.37 -25.30
N LEU A 751 14.41 -1.93 -24.31
CA LEU A 751 15.44 -2.96 -24.51
C LEU A 751 14.85 -4.27 -25.04
N ASN A 752 13.62 -4.59 -24.66
CA ASN A 752 12.89 -5.74 -25.19
C ASN A 752 12.57 -5.54 -26.69
N LYS A 753 12.12 -4.33 -27.06
CA LYS A 753 11.84 -3.99 -28.46
C LYS A 753 13.10 -3.99 -29.30
N LYS A 754 14.21 -3.43 -28.78
CA LYS A 754 15.50 -3.44 -29.48
C LYS A 754 15.96 -4.86 -29.79
N GLN A 755 15.98 -5.74 -28.78
CA GLN A 755 16.29 -7.17 -28.97
C GLN A 755 15.37 -7.86 -29.98
N LEU A 756 14.07 -7.53 -30.00
CA LEU A 756 13.13 -8.09 -30.96
C LEU A 756 13.45 -7.65 -32.40
N CYS A 757 13.79 -6.37 -32.61
CA CYS A 757 14.13 -5.84 -33.93
C CYS A 757 15.45 -6.45 -34.44
N ASP A 758 16.45 -6.58 -33.56
CA ASP A 758 17.73 -7.23 -33.88
C ASP A 758 17.52 -8.70 -34.26
N LEU A 759 16.69 -9.43 -33.52
CA LEU A 759 16.34 -10.82 -33.84
C LEU A 759 15.56 -10.89 -35.17
N LEU A 760 14.68 -9.94 -35.46
CA LEU A 760 13.92 -9.90 -36.71
C LEU A 760 14.85 -9.80 -37.91
N LEU A 761 15.84 -8.91 -37.89
CA LEU A 761 16.85 -8.81 -38.95
C LEU A 761 17.63 -10.12 -39.10
N ARG A 762 18.06 -10.73 -37.99
CA ARG A 762 18.79 -12.02 -38.02
C ARG A 762 17.97 -13.16 -38.61
N VAL A 763 16.68 -13.24 -38.26
CA VAL A 763 15.78 -14.29 -38.77
C VAL A 763 15.44 -14.06 -40.24
N TRP A 764 15.22 -12.81 -40.67
CA TRP A 764 14.91 -12.52 -42.07
C TRP A 764 16.14 -12.65 -42.99
N GLY A 765 17.34 -12.43 -42.45
CA GLY A 765 18.61 -12.68 -43.14
C GLY A 765 19.09 -14.14 -43.10
N SER A 766 18.30 -15.08 -42.57
CA SER A 766 18.69 -16.48 -42.44
C SER A 766 18.28 -17.33 -43.65
N ASN A 767 18.86 -18.52 -43.78
CA ASN A 767 18.54 -19.44 -44.87
C ASN A 767 17.08 -19.93 -44.82
N GLU A 768 16.47 -19.99 -43.63
CA GLU A 768 15.07 -20.38 -43.45
C GLU A 768 14.09 -19.36 -44.06
N ALA A 769 14.51 -18.10 -44.21
CA ALA A 769 13.73 -17.03 -44.83
C ALA A 769 13.91 -16.95 -46.36
N ALA A 770 14.92 -17.62 -46.92
CA ALA A 770 15.29 -17.49 -48.34
C ALA A 770 14.12 -17.76 -49.30
N SER A 771 13.37 -18.84 -49.09
CA SER A 771 12.21 -19.21 -49.93
C SER A 771 11.04 -18.24 -49.85
N ARG A 772 10.95 -17.44 -48.77
CA ARG A 772 9.95 -16.38 -48.60
C ARG A 772 10.41 -15.11 -49.28
N ILE A 773 11.65 -14.68 -49.03
CA ILE A 773 12.24 -13.48 -49.64
C ILE A 773 12.28 -13.58 -51.17
N GLU A 774 12.51 -14.77 -51.73
CA GLU A 774 12.50 -15.01 -53.18
C GLU A 774 11.16 -14.67 -53.86
N LYS A 775 10.05 -14.64 -53.12
CA LYS A 775 8.72 -14.25 -53.63
C LYS A 775 8.52 -12.73 -53.68
N SER A 776 9.44 -11.97 -53.07
CA SER A 776 9.43 -10.51 -53.09
C SER A 776 10.38 -9.99 -54.17
N MET A 777 9.97 -8.93 -54.86
CA MET A 777 10.79 -8.24 -55.86
C MET A 777 11.71 -7.21 -55.21
N LYS A 778 11.26 -6.58 -54.12
CA LYS A 778 12.05 -5.66 -53.31
C LYS A 778 11.68 -5.83 -51.83
N ALA A 779 12.65 -6.15 -50.99
CA ALA A 779 12.47 -6.35 -49.56
C ALA A 779 13.51 -5.54 -48.78
N VAL A 780 13.07 -4.41 -48.21
CA VAL A 780 13.93 -3.57 -47.39
C VAL A 780 13.45 -3.63 -45.94
N VAL A 781 14.38 -3.84 -45.02
CA VAL A 781 14.12 -3.82 -43.58
C VAL A 781 15.00 -2.77 -42.90
N CYS A 782 14.41 -1.92 -42.08
CA CYS A 782 15.13 -0.91 -41.30
C CYS A 782 15.06 -1.23 -39.82
N VAL A 783 16.23 -1.44 -39.22
CA VAL A 783 16.41 -1.73 -37.78
C VAL A 783 17.49 -0.79 -37.24
N ASP A 784 17.19 -0.14 -36.11
CA ASP A 784 18.10 0.81 -35.43
C ASP A 784 18.69 1.87 -36.38
N GLY A 785 17.86 2.41 -37.27
CA GLY A 785 18.20 3.49 -38.20
C GLY A 785 18.99 3.03 -39.42
N ARG A 786 19.31 1.74 -39.56
CA ARG A 786 20.03 1.18 -40.71
C ARG A 786 19.07 0.38 -41.57
N SER A 787 19.08 0.65 -42.87
CA SER A 787 18.19 -0.02 -43.83
C SER A 787 18.97 -1.05 -44.62
N TYR A 788 18.42 -2.25 -44.74
CA TYR A 788 19.05 -3.39 -45.40
C TYR A 788 18.17 -3.91 -46.54
N ASP A 789 18.76 -4.11 -47.71
CA ASP A 789 18.16 -4.84 -48.83
C ASP A 789 18.37 -6.33 -48.62
N LEU A 790 17.28 -7.10 -48.66
CA LEU A 790 17.28 -8.56 -48.51
C LEU A 790 17.04 -9.20 -49.87
N THR A 791 18.03 -9.89 -50.40
CA THR A 791 17.94 -10.61 -51.68
C THR A 791 18.20 -12.09 -51.47
N SER A 792 17.36 -12.96 -52.03
CA SER A 792 17.56 -14.40 -51.97
C SER A 792 18.24 -14.90 -53.24
N THR A 793 19.36 -15.61 -53.10
CA THR A 793 20.06 -16.27 -54.22
C THR A 793 20.53 -17.66 -53.78
N ASN A 794 20.23 -18.70 -54.57
CA ASN A 794 20.61 -20.09 -54.29
C ASN A 794 20.22 -20.58 -52.87
N GLY A 795 19.03 -20.20 -52.40
CA GLY A 795 18.54 -20.61 -51.07
C GLY A 795 19.24 -19.95 -49.88
N LYS A 796 20.03 -18.88 -50.12
CA LYS A 796 20.65 -18.05 -49.08
C LYS A 796 20.20 -16.61 -49.22
N VAL A 797 19.90 -15.96 -48.09
CA VAL A 797 19.59 -14.53 -48.06
C VAL A 797 20.90 -13.76 -47.94
N GLN A 798 21.15 -12.87 -48.89
CA GLN A 798 22.18 -11.84 -48.80
C GLN A 798 21.54 -10.57 -48.24
N THR A 799 22.16 -10.03 -47.19
CA THR A 799 21.74 -8.78 -46.54
C THR A 799 22.78 -7.71 -46.87
N SER A 800 22.35 -6.62 -47.53
CA SER A 800 23.24 -5.50 -47.90
C SER A 800 22.70 -4.19 -47.36
N GLU A 801 23.54 -3.39 -46.70
CA GLU A 801 23.12 -2.09 -46.14
C GLU A 801 22.94 -1.06 -47.27
N ILE A 802 21.85 -0.31 -47.22
CA ILE A 802 21.55 0.83 -48.11
C ILE A 802 21.97 2.10 -47.37
N TYR A 803 23.21 2.53 -47.59
CA TYR A 803 23.82 3.65 -46.84
C TYR A 803 23.06 4.97 -47.00
N GLU A 804 22.40 5.20 -48.13
CA GLU A 804 21.60 6.41 -48.38
C GLU A 804 20.37 6.51 -47.48
N LEU A 805 19.92 5.38 -46.92
CA LEU A 805 18.78 5.29 -46.02
C LEU A 805 19.20 5.12 -44.54
N ARG A 806 20.50 5.24 -44.24
CA ARG A 806 20.98 5.25 -42.85
C ARG A 806 20.60 6.57 -42.20
N SER A 807 19.82 6.50 -41.12
CA SER A 807 19.19 7.68 -40.54
C SER A 807 19.36 7.78 -39.03
N ASN A 808 19.53 9.02 -38.53
CA ASN A 808 19.51 9.35 -37.11
C ASN A 808 18.11 9.72 -36.60
N GLN A 809 17.10 9.69 -37.47
CA GLN A 809 15.71 9.94 -37.10
C GLN A 809 15.16 8.77 -36.27
N GLU A 810 14.63 9.08 -35.09
CA GLU A 810 14.22 8.07 -34.11
C GLU A 810 12.97 7.30 -34.56
N GLU A 811 11.96 7.99 -35.07
CA GLU A 811 10.63 7.41 -35.36
C GLU A 811 10.54 6.93 -36.82
N THR A 812 9.75 5.87 -37.04
CA THR A 812 9.42 5.46 -38.42
C THR A 812 8.58 6.53 -39.14
N ASP A 813 7.74 7.28 -38.42
CA ASP A 813 6.86 8.31 -38.99
C ASP A 813 7.61 9.37 -39.82
N SER A 814 8.74 9.86 -39.33
CA SER A 814 9.55 10.83 -40.06
C SER A 814 10.36 10.17 -41.17
N ARG A 815 10.90 8.96 -40.95
CA ARG A 815 11.67 8.20 -41.96
C ARG A 815 10.84 7.80 -43.17
N ILE A 816 9.52 7.73 -43.06
CA ILE A 816 8.64 7.51 -44.22
C ILE A 816 8.94 8.52 -45.33
N VAL A 817 9.21 9.79 -45.00
CA VAL A 817 9.54 10.82 -46.01
C VAL A 817 10.82 10.45 -46.79
N LEU A 818 11.85 9.92 -46.13
CA LEU A 818 13.05 9.39 -46.78
C LEU A 818 12.72 8.27 -47.76
N TYR A 819 11.88 7.31 -47.32
CA TYR A 819 11.50 6.17 -48.14
C TYR A 819 10.70 6.61 -49.37
N LEU A 820 9.86 7.65 -49.26
CA LEU A 820 9.13 8.21 -50.41
C LEU A 820 10.08 8.84 -51.44
N HIS A 821 11.08 9.62 -51.00
CA HIS A 821 12.11 10.14 -51.90
C HIS A 821 12.91 9.00 -52.56
N GLN A 822 13.21 7.94 -51.82
CA GLN A 822 13.91 6.79 -52.35
C GLN A 822 13.04 5.98 -53.33
N ALA A 823 11.73 5.91 -53.12
CA ALA A 823 10.79 5.29 -54.05
C ALA A 823 10.83 5.96 -55.42
N VAL A 824 10.88 7.30 -55.46
CA VAL A 824 11.06 8.05 -56.72
C VAL A 824 12.37 7.69 -57.41
N LYS A 825 13.48 7.60 -56.66
CA LYS A 825 14.79 7.19 -57.21
C LYS A 825 14.78 5.76 -57.74
N TRP A 826 14.01 4.86 -57.12
CA TRP A 826 13.81 3.49 -57.59
C TRP A 826 12.80 3.38 -58.75
N GLY A 827 12.22 4.49 -59.20
CA GLY A 827 11.31 4.54 -60.35
C GLY A 827 9.85 4.22 -60.04
N TYR A 828 9.45 4.15 -58.77
CA TYR A 828 8.04 3.98 -58.40
C TYR A 828 7.25 5.26 -58.69
N LYS A 829 6.02 5.09 -59.18
CA LYS A 829 5.06 6.19 -59.40
C LYS A 829 4.10 6.40 -58.22
N SER A 830 3.92 5.36 -57.41
CA SER A 830 3.03 5.38 -56.25
C SER A 830 3.65 4.65 -55.05
N SER A 831 3.26 5.04 -53.85
CA SER A 831 3.62 4.36 -52.61
C SER A 831 2.45 4.32 -51.64
N VAL A 832 2.35 3.22 -50.89
CA VAL A 832 1.32 3.04 -49.87
C VAL A 832 1.97 2.95 -48.50
N VAL A 833 1.61 3.86 -47.62
CA VAL A 833 2.09 3.92 -46.24
C VAL A 833 1.04 3.29 -45.33
N ARG A 834 1.44 2.27 -44.56
CA ARG A 834 0.58 1.57 -43.61
C ARG A 834 0.99 1.87 -42.18
N THR A 835 0.16 2.67 -41.51
CA THR A 835 0.28 2.95 -40.08
C THR A 835 -1.09 3.32 -39.49
N PRO A 836 -1.38 2.94 -38.23
CA PRO A 836 -2.54 3.42 -37.48
C PRO A 836 -2.31 4.80 -36.82
N ASP A 837 -1.10 5.37 -36.88
CA ASP A 837 -0.84 6.68 -36.29
C ASP A 837 -1.51 7.78 -37.12
N THR A 838 -2.08 8.76 -36.43
CA THR A 838 -2.72 9.93 -37.04
C THR A 838 -1.72 11.05 -37.32
N ASP A 839 -0.58 11.07 -36.61
CA ASP A 839 0.46 12.10 -36.74
C ASP A 839 1.05 12.08 -38.17
N ILE A 840 1.17 10.89 -38.77
CA ILE A 840 1.69 10.69 -40.12
C ILE A 840 0.93 11.45 -41.20
N LEU A 841 -0.39 11.64 -41.07
CA LEU A 841 -1.16 12.30 -42.13
C LEU A 841 -0.68 13.75 -42.31
N MET A 842 -0.38 14.43 -41.21
CA MET A 842 0.12 15.82 -41.25
C MET A 842 1.51 15.89 -41.89
N ILE A 843 2.36 14.90 -41.61
CA ILE A 843 3.68 14.76 -42.22
C ILE A 843 3.54 14.49 -43.73
N LEU A 844 2.65 13.59 -44.13
CA LEU A 844 2.40 13.25 -45.54
C LEU A 844 1.75 14.40 -46.32
N TYR A 845 0.87 15.20 -45.71
CA TYR A 845 0.37 16.45 -46.32
C TYR A 845 1.53 17.39 -46.66
N HIS A 846 2.50 17.54 -45.77
CA HIS A 846 3.69 18.34 -46.07
C HIS A 846 4.58 17.69 -47.14
N ALA A 847 4.79 16.37 -47.06
CA ALA A 847 5.62 15.60 -47.97
C ALA A 847 5.00 15.39 -49.37
N SER A 848 3.71 15.66 -49.56
CA SER A 848 3.01 15.52 -50.84
C SER A 848 3.53 16.37 -52.00
N ARG A 849 4.50 17.25 -51.72
CA ARG A 849 5.28 18.00 -52.73
C ARG A 849 6.23 17.09 -53.52
N ILE A 850 6.48 15.88 -53.04
CA ILE A 850 7.25 14.86 -53.74
C ILE A 850 6.47 14.42 -54.98
N ASN A 851 7.16 14.28 -56.11
CA ASN A 851 6.57 13.81 -57.37
C ASN A 851 6.28 12.28 -57.32
N LEU A 852 5.28 11.90 -56.52
CA LEU A 852 4.88 10.53 -56.22
C LEU A 852 3.41 10.53 -55.74
N SER A 853 2.60 9.58 -56.20
CA SER A 853 1.24 9.39 -55.67
C SER A 853 1.30 8.65 -54.33
N ILE A 854 0.96 9.33 -53.24
CA ILE A 854 1.08 8.84 -51.87
C ILE A 854 -0.29 8.43 -51.34
N TYR A 855 -0.39 7.18 -50.90
CA TYR A 855 -1.58 6.62 -50.29
C TYR A 855 -1.33 6.30 -48.81
N LEU A 856 -2.28 6.61 -47.94
CA LEU A 856 -2.26 6.25 -46.53
C LEU A 856 -3.32 5.18 -46.25
N ASP A 857 -2.87 3.99 -45.88
CA ASP A 857 -3.72 2.87 -45.49
C ASP A 857 -3.90 2.90 -43.97
N HIS A 858 -4.98 3.51 -43.50
CA HIS A 858 -5.24 3.80 -42.09
C HIS A 858 -6.32 2.89 -41.50
N GLY A 859 -6.34 2.72 -40.17
CA GLY A 859 -7.39 1.99 -39.45
C GLY A 859 -7.23 0.45 -39.47
N SER A 860 -8.15 -0.27 -38.84
CA SER A 860 -8.09 -1.75 -38.73
C SER A 860 -9.46 -2.41 -38.90
N GLY A 861 -9.46 -3.67 -39.34
CA GLY A 861 -10.68 -4.46 -39.53
C GLY A 861 -11.68 -3.76 -40.46
N LYS A 862 -12.93 -3.63 -40.00
CA LYS A 862 -14.03 -2.99 -40.75
C LYS A 862 -13.90 -1.47 -40.89
N HIS A 863 -12.97 -0.83 -40.16
CA HIS A 863 -12.71 0.61 -40.23
C HIS A 863 -11.41 0.93 -40.98
N ARG A 864 -10.85 -0.04 -41.70
CA ARG A 864 -9.67 0.17 -42.54
C ARG A 864 -10.08 0.98 -43.77
N THR A 865 -9.36 2.07 -44.04
CA THR A 865 -9.66 3.01 -45.13
C THR A 865 -8.36 3.36 -45.83
N LEU A 866 -8.37 3.36 -47.16
CA LEU A 866 -7.27 3.85 -47.98
C LEU A 866 -7.54 5.32 -48.35
N ILE A 867 -6.54 6.18 -48.18
CA ILE A 867 -6.67 7.62 -48.40
C ILE A 867 -5.64 8.04 -49.46
N ASN A 868 -6.07 8.70 -50.54
CA ASN A 868 -5.15 9.34 -51.50
C ASN A 868 -4.68 10.69 -50.93
N VAL A 869 -3.48 10.71 -50.35
CA VAL A 869 -2.97 11.88 -49.64
C VAL A 869 -2.55 12.98 -50.61
N THR A 870 -2.01 12.61 -51.79
CA THR A 870 -1.61 13.55 -52.83
C THR A 870 -2.78 14.38 -53.34
N GLU A 871 -3.92 13.75 -53.61
CA GLU A 871 -5.11 14.46 -54.08
C GLU A 871 -5.71 15.37 -52.99
N LEU A 872 -5.70 14.92 -51.74
CA LEU A 872 -6.14 15.75 -50.61
C LEU A 872 -5.27 16.99 -50.46
N SER A 873 -3.95 16.84 -50.54
CA SER A 873 -3.03 17.96 -50.38
C SER A 873 -3.06 18.94 -51.56
N GLU A 874 -3.31 18.45 -52.78
CA GLU A 874 -3.56 19.29 -53.96
C GLU A 874 -4.79 20.19 -53.75
N SER A 875 -5.87 19.65 -53.19
CA SER A 875 -7.10 20.42 -52.91
C SER A 875 -6.93 21.50 -51.83
N LEU A 876 -6.03 21.28 -50.87
CA LEU A 876 -5.74 22.22 -49.77
C LEU A 876 -4.66 23.25 -50.15
N GLY A 877 -3.77 22.90 -51.08
CA GLY A 877 -2.62 23.70 -51.47
C GLY A 877 -1.41 23.51 -50.54
N PRO A 878 -0.18 23.59 -51.09
CA PRO A 878 1.06 23.23 -50.38
C PRO A 878 1.36 24.14 -49.18
N ASP A 879 0.94 25.40 -49.22
CA ASP A 879 1.14 26.35 -48.13
C ASP A 879 0.22 26.04 -46.95
N TYR A 880 -1.03 25.71 -47.21
CA TYR A 880 -1.97 25.37 -46.16
C TYR A 880 -1.60 24.02 -45.51
N CYS A 881 -1.17 23.02 -46.29
CA CYS A 881 -0.61 21.77 -45.75
C CYS A 881 0.56 22.02 -44.79
N SER A 882 1.49 22.93 -45.12
CA SER A 882 2.57 23.31 -44.20
C SER A 882 2.07 24.08 -42.97
N THR A 883 0.98 24.83 -43.10
CA THR A 883 0.32 25.54 -42.00
C THR A 883 -0.30 24.54 -41.02
N LEU A 884 -0.97 23.51 -41.54
CA LEU A 884 -1.60 22.44 -40.77
C LEU A 884 -0.58 21.63 -39.96
N LEU A 885 0.60 21.34 -40.53
CA LEU A 885 1.69 20.68 -39.82
C LEU A 885 2.10 21.47 -38.56
N GLY A 886 2.39 22.77 -38.71
CA GLY A 886 2.75 23.64 -37.59
C GLY A 886 1.64 23.74 -36.54
N PHE A 887 0.40 23.92 -36.99
CA PHE A 887 -0.77 23.99 -36.12
C PHE A 887 -1.01 22.69 -35.34
N TYR A 888 -0.85 21.54 -36.00
CA TYR A 888 -1.11 20.24 -35.40
C TYR A 888 -0.16 19.99 -34.22
N VAL A 889 1.13 20.24 -34.42
CA VAL A 889 2.16 20.10 -33.39
C VAL A 889 1.99 21.14 -32.29
N PHE A 890 1.70 22.40 -32.63
CA PHE A 890 1.46 23.46 -31.65
C PHE A 890 0.27 23.18 -30.73
N THR A 891 -0.80 22.59 -31.26
CA THR A 891 -2.01 22.22 -30.48
C THR A 891 -1.91 20.87 -29.77
N GLY A 892 -0.73 20.25 -29.77
CA GLY A 892 -0.39 19.07 -28.98
C GLY A 892 -0.30 17.78 -29.77
N GLU A 893 0.81 17.08 -29.62
CA GLU A 893 1.05 15.72 -30.14
C GLU A 893 1.60 14.81 -29.02
N ASP A 894 2.50 13.88 -29.33
CA ASP A 894 3.13 13.03 -28.31
C ASP A 894 4.20 13.77 -27.50
N CYS A 895 4.97 14.65 -28.13
CA CYS A 895 6.09 15.40 -27.55
C CYS A 895 5.78 16.86 -27.23
N THR A 896 4.58 17.34 -27.55
CA THR A 896 4.12 18.69 -27.24
C THR A 896 2.77 18.62 -26.57
N SER A 897 2.45 19.63 -25.75
CA SER A 897 1.21 19.58 -24.98
C SER A 897 -0.01 20.03 -25.74
N ALA A 898 -1.15 19.39 -25.49
CA ALA A 898 -2.43 19.96 -25.83
C ALA A 898 -2.82 21.07 -24.84
N PHE A 899 -3.61 22.04 -25.30
CA PHE A 899 -4.21 23.03 -24.42
C PHE A 899 -5.45 22.44 -23.75
N LYS A 900 -5.47 22.38 -22.42
CA LYS A 900 -6.54 21.73 -21.65
C LYS A 900 -7.90 22.39 -21.94
N GLY A 901 -8.93 21.57 -22.15
CA GLY A 901 -10.26 22.04 -22.56
C GLY A 901 -10.33 22.60 -23.99
N LYS A 902 -9.26 22.55 -24.78
CA LYS A 902 -9.25 22.94 -26.20
C LYS A 902 -9.02 21.71 -27.08
N GLY A 903 -10.08 21.16 -27.68
CA GLY A 903 -9.96 20.15 -28.74
C GLY A 903 -9.25 20.72 -29.98
N LYS A 904 -8.90 19.89 -30.98
CA LYS A 904 -8.19 20.35 -32.20
C LYS A 904 -9.08 21.05 -33.24
N VAL A 905 -10.34 20.63 -33.37
CA VAL A 905 -11.27 21.14 -34.40
C VAL A 905 -11.64 22.61 -34.20
N ASN A 906 -11.95 23.04 -32.97
CA ASN A 906 -12.36 24.43 -32.72
C ASN A 906 -11.23 25.45 -32.95
N PRO A 907 -9.98 25.22 -32.50
CA PRO A 907 -8.82 26.03 -32.89
C PRO A 907 -8.55 26.02 -34.39
N LEU A 908 -8.73 24.88 -35.08
CA LEU A 908 -8.56 24.82 -36.54
C LEU A 908 -9.55 25.75 -37.26
N LYS A 909 -10.84 25.69 -36.90
CA LYS A 909 -11.87 26.61 -37.40
C LYS A 909 -11.58 28.08 -37.12
N LYS A 910 -10.84 28.38 -36.04
CA LYS A 910 -10.37 29.75 -35.74
C LYS A 910 -9.18 30.15 -36.59
N LEU A 911 -8.26 29.22 -36.88
CA LEU A 911 -7.13 29.43 -37.78
C LEU A 911 -7.59 29.67 -39.22
N GLU A 912 -8.56 28.89 -39.71
CA GLU A 912 -9.20 29.08 -41.02
C GLU A 912 -9.76 30.50 -41.17
N LYS A 913 -10.37 31.02 -40.11
CA LYS A 913 -10.91 32.40 -40.06
C LYS A 913 -9.85 33.48 -39.80
N THR A 914 -8.58 33.10 -39.65
CA THR A 914 -7.48 34.04 -39.37
C THR A 914 -6.28 33.82 -40.31
N PRO A 915 -6.41 34.10 -41.63
CA PRO A 915 -5.36 33.83 -42.62
C PRO A 915 -4.02 34.51 -42.34
N LYS A 916 -4.03 35.67 -41.68
CA LYS A 916 -2.81 36.41 -41.31
C LYS A 916 -1.83 35.59 -40.45
N LEU A 917 -2.33 34.64 -39.66
CA LEU A 917 -1.51 33.78 -38.80
C LEU A 917 -1.05 32.49 -39.50
N HIS A 918 -1.49 32.22 -40.73
CA HIS A 918 -1.04 31.03 -41.47
C HIS A 918 0.48 31.07 -41.71
N LYS A 919 1.01 32.26 -42.00
CA LYS A 919 2.45 32.46 -42.18
C LYS A 919 3.25 32.07 -40.93
N ALA A 920 2.77 32.44 -39.75
CA ALA A 920 3.38 32.11 -38.46
C ALA A 920 3.54 30.58 -38.30
N PHE A 921 2.45 29.83 -38.51
CA PHE A 921 2.50 28.36 -38.43
C PHE A 921 3.36 27.72 -39.52
N ARG A 922 3.44 28.32 -40.71
CA ARG A 922 4.42 27.91 -41.73
C ARG A 922 5.86 28.25 -41.34
N GLN A 923 6.12 29.23 -40.50
CA GLN A 923 7.47 29.59 -40.08
C GLN A 923 7.99 28.69 -38.95
N LEU A 924 7.11 28.07 -38.15
CA LEU A 924 7.53 27.05 -37.18
C LEU A 924 8.40 25.98 -37.84
N GLY A 925 9.55 25.71 -37.23
CA GLY A 925 10.53 24.74 -37.69
C GLY A 925 11.32 25.15 -38.94
N ALA A 926 11.15 26.39 -39.45
CA ALA A 926 12.02 26.92 -40.49
C ALA A 926 13.46 27.09 -39.97
N ASP A 927 13.60 27.68 -38.79
CA ASP A 927 14.85 27.74 -38.02
C ASP A 927 14.72 26.88 -36.74
N TRP A 928 15.85 26.56 -36.11
CA TRP A 928 15.88 25.88 -34.82
C TRP A 928 15.48 26.82 -33.67
N MET A 929 15.82 28.10 -33.77
CA MET A 929 15.45 29.13 -32.79
C MET A 929 14.13 29.81 -33.16
N VAL A 930 13.32 30.09 -32.14
CA VAL A 930 12.07 30.86 -32.29
C VAL A 930 12.40 32.34 -32.19
N THR A 931 12.00 33.13 -33.19
CA THR A 931 12.15 34.60 -33.14
C THR A 931 11.06 35.23 -32.27
N ASP A 932 11.32 36.44 -31.77
CA ASP A 932 10.35 37.17 -30.95
C ASP A 932 9.05 37.45 -31.72
N GLU A 933 9.13 37.78 -33.02
CA GLU A 933 7.93 38.00 -33.84
C GLU A 933 7.08 36.74 -33.96
N LEU A 934 7.73 35.58 -34.18
CA LEU A 934 7.02 34.30 -34.27
C LEU A 934 6.37 33.95 -32.92
N GLN A 935 7.07 34.20 -31.81
CA GLN A 935 6.55 33.99 -30.47
C GLN A 935 5.32 34.87 -30.19
N GLU A 936 5.33 36.14 -30.60
CA GLU A 936 4.19 37.06 -30.48
C GLU A 936 2.99 36.63 -31.32
N GLU A 937 3.22 36.13 -32.54
CA GLU A 937 2.15 35.60 -33.38
C GLU A 937 1.51 34.32 -32.79
N MET A 938 2.32 33.44 -32.18
CA MET A 938 1.83 32.27 -31.44
C MET A 938 1.05 32.66 -30.18
N GLU A 939 1.50 33.71 -29.47
CA GLU A 939 0.80 34.29 -28.32
C GLU A 939 -0.57 34.86 -28.73
N SER A 940 -0.61 35.60 -29.84
CA SER A 940 -1.86 36.13 -30.42
C SER A 940 -2.82 35.01 -30.81
N PHE A 941 -2.33 33.93 -31.44
CA PHE A 941 -3.18 32.79 -31.75
C PHE A 941 -3.72 32.10 -30.49
N THR A 942 -2.90 31.99 -29.44
CA THR A 942 -3.34 31.46 -28.14
C THR A 942 -4.48 32.31 -27.56
N CYS A 943 -4.39 33.64 -27.63
CA CYS A 943 -5.49 34.52 -27.22
C CYS A 943 -6.79 34.25 -28.01
N ILE A 944 -6.68 34.05 -29.33
CA ILE A 944 -7.80 33.67 -30.20
C ILE A 944 -8.41 32.33 -29.77
N MET A 945 -7.59 31.31 -29.47
CA MET A 945 -8.05 30.00 -29.00
C MET A 945 -8.91 30.11 -27.73
N TYR A 946 -8.57 31.04 -26.83
CA TYR A 946 -9.30 31.31 -25.59
C TYR A 946 -10.44 32.34 -25.75
N GLY A 947 -10.76 32.73 -26.99
CA GLY A 947 -11.93 33.57 -27.31
C GLY A 947 -11.69 35.06 -27.20
N GLN A 948 -10.44 35.50 -27.13
CA GLN A 948 -10.04 36.91 -27.04
C GLN A 948 -9.32 37.37 -28.31
N ALA A 949 -10.04 37.42 -29.44
CA ALA A 949 -9.44 37.70 -30.75
C ALA A 949 -8.83 39.10 -30.94
N ARG A 950 -9.15 40.05 -30.04
CA ARG A 950 -8.61 41.43 -30.05
C ARG A 950 -7.38 41.60 -29.16
N MET A 951 -6.98 40.55 -28.44
CA MET A 951 -5.86 40.59 -27.49
C MET A 951 -4.69 39.82 -28.06
N THR A 952 -3.47 40.29 -27.77
CA THR A 952 -2.21 39.68 -28.21
C THR A 952 -1.40 39.12 -27.05
N SER A 953 -1.73 39.47 -25.80
CA SER A 953 -1.03 39.01 -24.61
C SER A 953 -1.84 37.98 -23.82
N VAL A 954 -1.29 36.78 -23.61
CA VAL A 954 -1.96 35.73 -22.82
C VAL A 954 -2.09 36.12 -21.35
N ASP A 955 -1.14 36.84 -20.79
CA ASP A 955 -1.18 37.31 -19.40
C ASP A 955 -2.36 38.28 -19.19
N THR A 956 -2.57 39.19 -20.15
CA THR A 956 -3.71 40.12 -20.12
C THR A 956 -5.04 39.34 -20.27
N VAL A 957 -5.06 38.29 -21.09
CA VAL A 957 -6.24 37.40 -21.22
C VAL A 957 -6.51 36.65 -19.91
N ARG A 958 -5.47 36.18 -19.22
CA ARG A 958 -5.60 35.50 -17.91
C ARG A 958 -6.27 36.42 -16.89
N VAL A 959 -5.80 37.66 -16.76
CA VAL A 959 -6.43 38.67 -15.88
C VAL A 959 -7.90 38.87 -16.21
N LYS A 960 -8.22 39.10 -17.49
CA LYS A 960 -9.59 39.34 -17.95
C LYS A 960 -10.51 38.15 -17.66
N MET A 961 -10.04 36.93 -17.93
CA MET A 961 -10.79 35.70 -17.66
C MET A 961 -10.96 35.45 -16.16
N MET A 962 -9.93 35.74 -15.36
CA MET A 962 -10.00 35.64 -13.90
C MET A 962 -11.01 36.60 -13.31
N ARG A 963 -10.94 37.89 -13.65
CA ARG A 963 -11.94 38.89 -13.22
C ARG A 963 -13.37 38.48 -13.62
N LYS A 964 -13.53 37.86 -14.80
CA LYS A 964 -14.83 37.33 -15.23
C LYS A 964 -15.30 36.12 -14.40
N MET A 965 -14.41 35.23 -13.99
CA MET A 965 -14.75 34.05 -13.17
C MET A 965 -15.11 34.45 -11.73
N VAL A 966 -14.40 35.43 -11.17
CA VAL A 966 -14.63 35.94 -9.81
C VAL A 966 -15.87 36.85 -9.75
N GLY A 967 -16.09 37.64 -10.80
CA GLY A 967 -17.07 38.72 -10.85
C GLY A 967 -16.35 40.07 -10.82
N ALA A 968 -16.74 41.00 -11.71
CA ALA A 968 -15.98 42.23 -11.99
C ALA A 968 -15.63 43.07 -10.74
N ASP A 969 -16.50 43.05 -9.73
CA ASP A 969 -16.37 43.84 -8.49
C ASP A 969 -16.20 42.97 -7.24
N LYS A 970 -15.95 41.67 -7.39
CA LYS A 970 -15.80 40.74 -6.25
C LYS A 970 -14.33 40.47 -5.97
N VAL A 971 -13.99 40.45 -4.69
CA VAL A 971 -12.67 40.01 -4.22
C VAL A 971 -12.60 38.50 -4.32
N LEU A 972 -11.47 37.98 -4.79
CA LEU A 972 -11.22 36.55 -4.85
C LEU A 972 -11.14 35.98 -3.42
N ASP A 973 -12.01 35.03 -3.13
CA ASP A 973 -12.11 34.36 -1.83
C ASP A 973 -12.19 32.83 -1.98
N SER A 974 -12.22 32.12 -0.86
CA SER A 974 -12.32 30.65 -0.85
C SER A 974 -13.65 30.11 -1.42
N LYS A 975 -14.68 30.95 -1.58
CA LYS A 975 -15.97 30.60 -2.15
C LYS A 975 -16.02 30.82 -3.66
N SER A 976 -15.01 31.48 -4.22
CA SER A 976 -14.92 31.82 -5.63
C SER A 976 -14.73 30.55 -6.47
N LYS A 977 -15.63 30.32 -7.42
CA LYS A 977 -15.59 29.15 -8.33
C LYS A 977 -14.62 29.40 -9.48
N VAL A 978 -13.32 29.37 -9.18
CA VAL A 978 -12.27 29.54 -10.20
C VAL A 978 -11.79 28.17 -10.69
N ASP A 979 -11.75 28.03 -12.00
CA ASP A 979 -11.20 26.85 -12.68
C ASP A 979 -9.94 27.27 -13.45
N LEU A 980 -8.77 27.04 -12.85
CA LEU A 980 -7.47 27.45 -13.38
C LEU A 980 -7.14 26.77 -14.72
N GLU A 981 -7.75 25.62 -15.00
CA GLU A 981 -7.56 24.88 -16.25
C GLU A 981 -8.16 25.60 -17.46
N ARG A 982 -9.12 26.51 -17.23
CA ARG A 982 -9.77 27.29 -18.29
C ARG A 982 -8.95 28.49 -18.74
N LEU A 983 -7.95 28.90 -17.97
CA LEU A 983 -7.07 30.01 -18.30
C LEU A 983 -6.04 29.58 -19.35
N PRO A 984 -5.61 30.47 -20.26
CA PRO A 984 -4.44 30.18 -21.09
C PRO A 984 -3.18 30.06 -20.23
N PRO A 985 -2.14 29.34 -20.69
CA PRO A 985 -0.86 29.37 -19.99
C PRO A 985 -0.32 30.81 -19.95
N PRO A 986 0.38 31.21 -18.87
CA PRO A 986 1.07 32.50 -18.85
C PRO A 986 2.18 32.53 -19.89
N LYS A 987 2.64 33.73 -20.27
CA LYS A 987 3.65 33.91 -21.33
C LYS A 987 4.91 33.09 -21.05
N VAL A 988 5.35 33.07 -19.79
CA VAL A 988 6.51 32.30 -19.32
C VAL A 988 6.39 30.78 -19.53
N CYS A 989 5.17 30.24 -19.59
CA CYS A 989 4.94 28.82 -19.92
C CYS A 989 4.71 28.59 -21.41
N LEU A 990 4.19 29.60 -22.12
CA LEU A 990 3.91 29.50 -23.55
C LEU A 990 5.19 29.48 -24.38
N ILE A 991 6.21 30.24 -24.00
CA ILE A 991 7.51 30.29 -24.69
C ILE A 991 8.13 28.90 -24.84
N PRO A 992 8.39 28.13 -23.76
CA PRO A 992 8.97 26.80 -23.91
C PRO A 992 8.04 25.81 -24.62
N HIS A 993 6.71 26.02 -24.58
CA HIS A 993 5.77 25.23 -25.40
C HIS A 993 5.93 25.50 -26.90
N VAL A 994 6.09 26.75 -27.31
CA VAL A 994 6.37 27.13 -28.70
C VAL A 994 7.72 26.60 -29.15
N GLN A 995 8.76 26.69 -28.30
CA GLN A 995 10.09 26.13 -28.58
C GLN A 995 10.02 24.62 -28.88
N ARG A 996 9.32 23.85 -28.04
CA ARG A 996 9.11 22.41 -28.29
C ARG A 996 8.37 22.14 -29.60
N ALA A 997 7.33 22.92 -29.88
CA ALA A 997 6.59 22.79 -31.14
C ALA A 997 7.47 23.13 -32.35
N ASN A 998 8.29 24.19 -32.25
CA ASN A 998 9.25 24.60 -33.27
C ASN A 998 10.26 23.48 -33.55
N TYR A 999 10.86 22.91 -32.49
CA TYR A 999 11.81 21.81 -32.57
C TYR A 999 11.20 20.60 -33.30
N ARG A 1000 9.98 20.19 -32.92
CA ARG A 1000 9.29 19.07 -33.57
C ARG A 1000 8.97 19.31 -35.05
N VAL A 1001 8.44 20.49 -35.38
CA VAL A 1001 8.17 20.85 -36.78
C VAL A 1001 9.47 20.94 -37.59
N ALA A 1002 10.58 21.37 -36.97
CA ALA A 1002 11.89 21.45 -37.62
C ALA A 1002 12.38 20.07 -38.10
N PHE A 1003 12.17 19.02 -37.30
CA PHE A 1003 12.45 17.64 -37.69
C PHE A 1003 11.57 17.19 -38.86
N TYR A 1004 10.26 17.41 -38.79
CA TYR A 1004 9.35 16.99 -39.86
C TYR A 1004 9.61 17.69 -41.19
N LYS A 1005 10.00 18.97 -41.18
CA LYS A 1005 10.37 19.71 -42.38
C LYS A 1005 11.70 19.31 -43.01
N ARG A 1006 12.56 18.65 -42.23
CA ARG A 1006 13.88 18.13 -42.67
C ARG A 1006 13.85 16.60 -42.77
N ALA A 1007 12.66 16.00 -42.75
CA ALA A 1007 12.49 14.55 -42.72
C ALA A 1007 12.95 13.88 -44.03
N ASP A 1008 13.15 14.64 -45.11
CA ASP A 1008 13.78 14.24 -46.37
C ASP A 1008 15.29 13.96 -46.26
N LYS A 1009 15.94 14.42 -45.17
CA LYS A 1009 17.37 14.20 -44.92
C LYS A 1009 17.61 12.98 -44.04
N ALA A 1010 18.52 12.11 -44.48
CA ALA A 1010 18.83 10.88 -43.76
C ALA A 1010 19.42 11.19 -42.38
N ILE A 1011 20.41 12.10 -42.34
CA ILE A 1011 21.02 12.63 -41.14
C ILE A 1011 20.56 14.08 -40.96
N ILE A 1012 19.89 14.36 -39.84
CA ILE A 1012 19.48 15.71 -39.46
C ILE A 1012 20.47 16.24 -38.42
N GLU A 1013 21.20 17.29 -38.78
CA GLU A 1013 22.02 18.06 -37.84
C GLU A 1013 21.11 19.00 -37.04
N SER A 1014 20.88 18.66 -35.78
CA SER A 1014 20.01 19.40 -34.86
C SER A 1014 20.74 19.76 -33.56
N PRO A 1015 20.39 20.89 -32.93
CA PRO A 1015 20.72 21.13 -31.53
C PRO A 1015 20.20 19.99 -30.64
N LYS A 1016 20.84 19.77 -29.50
CA LYS A 1016 20.35 18.80 -28.52
C LYS A 1016 19.07 19.32 -27.89
N PRO A 1017 18.12 18.46 -27.50
CA PRO A 1017 16.86 18.90 -26.90
C PRO A 1017 17.01 19.74 -25.63
N HIS A 1018 18.11 19.56 -24.89
CA HIS A 1018 18.43 20.31 -23.66
C HIS A 1018 19.29 21.56 -23.91
N ASP A 1019 19.61 21.88 -25.17
CA ASP A 1019 20.26 23.16 -25.49
C ASP A 1019 19.31 24.34 -25.22
N PRO A 1020 19.82 25.51 -24.82
CA PRO A 1020 18.99 26.67 -24.54
C PRO A 1020 18.04 27.02 -25.69
N GLY A 1021 16.77 27.22 -25.36
CA GLY A 1021 15.74 27.61 -26.33
C GLY A 1021 15.07 26.45 -27.08
N MET A 1022 15.37 25.19 -26.77
CA MET A 1022 14.72 24.02 -27.39
C MET A 1022 13.49 23.53 -26.63
N GLY A 1023 13.38 23.84 -25.33
CA GLY A 1023 12.19 23.60 -24.51
C GLY A 1023 12.19 22.30 -23.69
N TRP A 1024 13.32 21.61 -23.58
CA TRP A 1024 13.59 20.52 -22.63
C TRP A 1024 14.84 20.79 -21.79
N GLU A 1025 14.98 20.08 -20.67
CA GLU A 1025 16.11 20.13 -19.74
C GLU A 1025 16.39 18.72 -19.20
N LYS A 1026 17.61 18.47 -18.71
CA LYS A 1026 17.96 17.24 -17.99
C LYS A 1026 17.78 17.46 -16.49
N THR A 1027 17.03 16.58 -15.82
CA THR A 1027 16.75 16.70 -14.38
C THR A 1027 16.89 15.38 -13.65
N GLY A 1028 17.45 15.41 -12.43
CA GLY A 1028 17.57 14.24 -11.53
C GLY A 1028 18.91 13.50 -11.62
N GLU A 1029 19.10 12.49 -10.76
CA GLU A 1029 20.31 11.65 -10.70
C GLU A 1029 20.50 10.77 -11.95
N GLU A 1030 19.42 10.43 -12.65
CA GLU A 1030 19.42 9.59 -13.87
C GLU A 1030 19.55 10.40 -15.18
N GLU A 1031 19.74 11.73 -15.12
CA GLU A 1031 19.82 12.63 -16.29
C GLU A 1031 18.65 12.52 -17.31
N VAL A 1032 17.43 12.23 -16.83
CA VAL A 1032 16.26 12.06 -17.72
C VAL A 1032 15.84 13.41 -18.31
N LEU A 1033 15.53 13.40 -19.62
CA LEU A 1033 15.06 14.56 -20.36
C LEU A 1033 13.59 14.89 -20.03
N GLU A 1034 13.34 16.10 -19.52
CA GLU A 1034 12.02 16.61 -19.13
C GLU A 1034 11.68 17.93 -19.83
N PRO A 1035 10.39 18.28 -20.01
CA PRO A 1035 10.00 19.54 -20.59
C PRO A 1035 10.21 20.70 -19.60
N VAL A 1036 10.76 21.80 -20.13
CA VAL A 1036 10.80 23.07 -19.41
C VAL A 1036 9.37 23.62 -19.33
N TRP A 1037 8.80 23.68 -18.14
CA TRP A 1037 7.41 24.10 -17.95
C TRP A 1037 7.22 25.62 -17.93
N ALA A 1038 8.22 26.36 -17.47
CA ALA A 1038 8.22 27.81 -17.41
C ALA A 1038 9.64 28.36 -17.53
N ILE A 1039 9.80 29.53 -18.13
CA ILE A 1039 11.03 30.32 -18.04
C ILE A 1039 10.94 31.29 -16.86
N GLY A 1040 11.84 31.17 -15.89
CA GLY A 1040 11.85 31.99 -14.68
C GLY A 1040 10.99 31.44 -13.52
N PRO A 1041 10.71 32.26 -12.49
CA PRO A 1041 10.11 31.80 -11.24
C PRO A 1041 8.65 31.33 -11.40
N ILE A 1042 8.30 30.27 -10.67
CA ILE A 1042 6.96 29.66 -10.68
C ILE A 1042 5.96 30.45 -9.81
N LEU A 1043 6.47 31.14 -8.79
CA LEU A 1043 5.70 31.95 -7.84
C LEU A 1043 6.37 33.33 -7.65
N PRO A 1044 5.59 34.38 -7.34
CA PRO A 1044 6.15 35.64 -6.84
C PRO A 1044 6.96 35.41 -5.55
N PRO A 1045 8.05 36.17 -5.31
CA PRO A 1045 8.89 36.02 -4.11
C PRO A 1045 8.10 36.08 -2.79
N SER A 1046 7.12 36.99 -2.69
CA SER A 1046 6.26 37.12 -1.51
C SER A 1046 5.44 35.87 -1.20
N LEU A 1047 5.01 35.10 -2.21
CA LEU A 1047 4.32 33.82 -1.99
C LEU A 1047 5.27 32.68 -1.66
N VAL A 1048 6.52 32.75 -2.13
CA VAL A 1048 7.58 31.81 -1.73
C VAL A 1048 7.86 31.94 -0.24
N GLU A 1049 7.92 33.16 0.29
CA GLU A 1049 8.10 33.42 1.72
C GLU A 1049 6.93 32.88 2.56
N VAL A 1050 5.69 33.07 2.11
CA VAL A 1050 4.51 32.53 2.78
C VAL A 1050 4.54 31.00 2.86
N LEU A 1051 5.04 30.33 1.83
CA LEU A 1051 5.22 28.89 1.82
C LEU A 1051 6.37 28.44 2.72
N ALA A 1052 7.48 29.20 2.75
CA ALA A 1052 8.61 28.93 3.63
C ALA A 1052 8.21 29.01 5.12
N GLN A 1053 7.50 30.08 5.51
CA GLN A 1053 6.96 30.24 6.87
C GLN A 1053 5.98 29.11 7.25
N ARG A 1054 5.15 28.67 6.29
CA ARG A 1054 4.25 27.53 6.51
C ARG A 1054 5.02 26.23 6.72
N ALA A 1055 6.04 25.96 5.90
CA ALA A 1055 6.90 24.79 6.04
C ALA A 1055 7.61 24.80 7.41
N GLU A 1056 8.07 25.96 7.87
CA GLU A 1056 8.63 26.14 9.21
C GLU A 1056 7.61 25.89 10.31
N SER A 1057 6.39 26.42 10.20
CA SER A 1057 5.33 26.15 11.17
C SER A 1057 4.91 24.68 11.20
N GLU A 1058 4.97 23.97 10.07
CA GLU A 1058 4.67 22.54 9.99
C GLU A 1058 5.82 21.69 10.55
N GLU A 1059 7.08 22.09 10.34
CA GLU A 1059 8.26 21.48 10.98
C GLU A 1059 8.28 21.74 12.50
N HIS A 1060 8.01 22.97 12.94
CA HIS A 1060 7.90 23.32 14.36
C HIS A 1060 6.71 22.64 15.01
N ALA A 1061 5.54 22.55 14.37
CA ALA A 1061 4.40 21.80 14.90
C ALA A 1061 4.64 20.28 14.89
N ALA A 1062 5.50 19.77 14.00
CA ALA A 1062 5.94 18.38 14.04
C ALA A 1062 6.95 18.14 15.16
N LEU A 1063 7.88 19.08 15.40
CA LEU A 1063 8.79 19.07 16.53
C LEU A 1063 8.03 19.19 17.85
N ASP A 1064 7.12 20.16 17.98
CA ASP A 1064 6.26 20.40 19.15
C ASP A 1064 5.37 19.19 19.44
N LYS A 1065 4.93 18.44 18.43
CA LYS A 1065 4.22 17.17 18.63
C LYS A 1065 5.13 16.03 19.09
N VAL A 1066 6.43 16.09 18.77
CA VAL A 1066 7.45 15.14 19.25
C VAL A 1066 7.88 15.52 20.68
N THR A 1067 8.02 16.81 21.00
CA THR A 1067 8.28 17.31 22.35
C THR A 1067 7.06 17.22 23.25
N ASP A 1068 5.81 17.40 22.78
CA ASP A 1068 4.60 17.07 23.54
C ASP A 1068 4.45 15.57 23.76
N TYR A 1069 4.93 14.73 22.82
CA TYR A 1069 5.02 13.28 23.03
C TYR A 1069 6.08 12.90 24.08
N ALA A 1070 7.15 13.70 24.19
CA ALA A 1070 8.19 13.53 25.19
C ALA A 1070 7.76 14.06 26.57
N ASN A 1071 7.13 15.24 26.62
CA ASN A 1071 6.69 15.91 27.84
C ASN A 1071 5.41 15.28 28.44
N ASN A 1072 4.48 14.76 27.63
CA ASN A 1072 3.33 14.01 28.14
C ASN A 1072 3.70 12.58 28.61
N ASN A 1073 4.93 12.13 28.37
CA ASN A 1073 5.49 10.91 28.99
C ASN A 1073 6.37 11.22 30.22
N LEU A 1074 6.52 12.50 30.59
CA LEU A 1074 7.26 12.98 31.75
C LEU A 1074 6.39 13.97 32.57
N SER A 1075 5.23 13.51 33.03
CA SER A 1075 4.55 14.16 34.16
C SER A 1075 3.73 13.16 34.97
N VAL A 1076 4.42 12.38 35.81
CA VAL A 1076 3.89 12.00 37.11
C VAL A 1076 5.04 12.06 38.12
N GLY A 1077 5.03 13.10 38.95
CA GLY A 1077 5.73 13.14 40.24
C GLY A 1077 6.86 14.16 40.34
N GLU A 1078 6.52 15.44 40.55
CA GLU A 1078 7.36 16.32 41.37
C GLU A 1078 7.42 15.72 42.79
N VAL A 1079 8.62 15.43 43.28
CA VAL A 1079 8.93 15.41 44.72
C VAL A 1079 10.33 16.01 44.88
N ASP A 1080 10.38 17.12 45.60
CA ASP A 1080 11.57 17.85 46.02
C ASP A 1080 12.63 16.95 46.67
N GLY A 1081 13.91 17.20 46.36
CA GLY A 1081 15.04 16.55 47.02
C GLY A 1081 16.37 16.92 46.37
N GLU A 1082 17.01 17.96 46.90
CA GLU A 1082 18.39 18.37 46.65
C GLU A 1082 19.35 17.17 46.64
N TYR A 1083 20.17 17.02 45.59
CA TYR A 1083 21.43 16.27 45.67
C TYR A 1083 22.47 16.86 44.72
N GLU A 1084 23.69 16.85 45.24
CA GLU A 1084 24.85 17.69 44.94
C GLU A 1084 25.56 17.37 43.61
N HIS A 1085 26.26 18.40 43.12
CA HIS A 1085 27.30 18.37 42.10
C HIS A 1085 28.43 17.39 42.45
N GLU A 1086 28.83 16.55 41.50
CA GLU A 1086 30.23 16.14 41.34
C GLU A 1086 30.60 16.24 39.86
N ASP A 1087 31.43 17.24 39.58
CA ASP A 1087 32.12 17.47 38.32
C ASP A 1087 33.19 16.39 38.11
N GLU A 1088 33.40 15.93 36.87
CA GLU A 1088 34.73 15.53 36.41
C GLU A 1088 34.85 15.70 34.90
N GLU A 1089 35.92 16.39 34.53
CA GLU A 1089 36.15 17.19 33.32
C GLU A 1089 36.44 16.36 32.07
N LEU A 1090 35.98 16.89 30.93
CA LEU A 1090 36.40 16.52 29.59
C LEU A 1090 37.73 17.20 29.25
N GLU A 1091 38.82 16.44 29.16
CA GLU A 1091 40.02 16.89 28.43
C GLU A 1091 39.89 16.46 26.96
N MET A 1092 39.70 17.46 26.09
CA MET A 1092 39.93 17.37 24.65
C MET A 1092 41.42 17.64 24.40
N GLU A 1093 42.11 16.70 23.75
CA GLU A 1093 43.35 17.00 23.01
C GLU A 1093 43.11 16.78 21.50
N GLU A 1094 43.38 17.85 20.74
CA GLU A 1094 43.46 17.92 19.28
C GLU A 1094 44.71 17.20 18.74
N ILE A 1095 44.85 17.21 17.39
CA ILE A 1095 46.08 17.01 16.56
C ILE A 1095 46.23 15.54 16.06
N GLU A 1096 46.46 15.18 14.78
CA GLU A 1096 46.68 15.86 13.50
C GLU A 1096 46.36 14.87 12.36
N LEU A 1097 46.02 15.39 11.17
CA LEU A 1097 46.05 14.68 9.89
C LEU A 1097 47.48 14.73 9.34
N GLU A 1098 48.08 13.58 8.99
CA GLU A 1098 48.97 13.41 7.82
C GLU A 1098 49.44 11.95 7.63
N ASP A 1099 49.51 11.54 6.36
CA ASP A 1099 50.24 10.42 5.73
C ASP A 1099 49.90 8.96 6.19
N LEU A 1100 49.57 8.01 5.32
CA LEU A 1100 50.35 7.53 4.17
C LEU A 1100 49.45 6.75 3.20
N PHE A 1101 49.60 7.04 1.91
CA PHE A 1101 49.44 6.06 0.85
C PHE A 1101 50.56 5.01 0.96
N SER A 1102 50.22 3.72 0.91
CA SER A 1102 51.03 2.75 0.17
C SER A 1102 50.20 1.51 -0.10
N ASP A 1103 50.11 1.18 -1.39
CA ASP A 1103 49.89 -0.16 -1.90
C ASP A 1103 50.72 -1.19 -1.11
N ASP A 1104 50.18 -2.38 -0.87
CA ASP A 1104 50.82 -3.58 -1.40
C ASP A 1104 49.91 -4.81 -1.29
N GLU A 1105 50.12 -5.63 -2.29
CA GLU A 1105 49.52 -6.89 -2.69
C GLU A 1105 49.64 -8.04 -1.65
N ASP A 1106 48.87 -9.07 -1.96
CA ASP A 1106 49.18 -10.50 -1.80
C ASP A 1106 48.73 -11.31 -0.56
N ASP A 1107 47.87 -12.28 -0.92
CA ASP A 1107 47.96 -13.72 -0.65
C ASP A 1107 46.90 -14.42 0.23
N GLU A 1108 46.27 -15.40 -0.45
CA GLU A 1108 45.40 -16.55 -0.10
C GLU A 1108 43.88 -16.39 0.13
#